data_AF-A0A2A7WZ66-F1
#
_entry.id   AF-A0A2A7WZ66-F1
#
_cell.length_a   1.000
_cell.length_b   1.000
_cell.length_c   1.000
_cell.angle_alpha   90.00
_cell.angle_beta   90.00
_cell.angle_gamma   90.00
#
_symmetry.space_group_name_H-M   'P 1'
#
loop_
_entity.id
_entity.type
_entity.pdbx_description
1 polymer ?
#
loop_
_entity_poly.entity_id
_entity_poly.type
_entity_poly.pdbx_seq_one_letter_code
_entity_poly.pdbx_strand_id
1 'polypeptide(L)'
;MRKMKRIGSKLLLSSVLAMQVFTLPAYASSTDTSTIVKTIPQIDRLVDQLSKNSNTVGMHAGIVVYNTRTGELLDEYDADKTFVPASNLKLFVTAAALDKLTPNYHFKTEVYTTGQINKKGVLHGNVIVKGYGDPSLSEEDMRNMAKEMSNKGIKSINGDILVDDNYFDDDRLGAGWMWDDESYGYNAQISSLAVHENMISLSITPDGSIGEAPSLGMNPMTDYVTIHNNAKIVEGSNNNLVIDRPRGTNSVVISGTIGKQSSVYTEDVAIDDPALFAGNVWKRALNAEGIDLLKKKVKVEKTKITTGTPILVHNSQPLSELIVQLNKQSDNFYAEMLLKELGVVAKNEGSFNAGADVIEEFLKKADIDTTYRQVDGSGLSRMDLISPKQMAQLLKYVSQQEYKEVFEQSLPIAGVDGTLKSRMIGTSAEKNVHAKTGSMSGINSLSGYVTDQNGDKLAFSILLNGVRTSSSATAFQDAVAVLLSQYPNQTGDGVQTIADTFLLSTLIDPILNQENLKGVTTGIVVGSLDRKSGEEVLYQRDGDDLLTPASNMKLLTSATALRELGPDYTFKTELYLTAPPNKHGKVDGDIIIKGYGDPTLQSDDPSGQKNGTKITILVEDLKKKGITQINGDVIIDESQYDTQRLGTGWAWDDEPYGYNAPLSALSINRSTVQVNYQPSEVGKPVAFNLEPKTEYVQIINESKTVQADSKNTFTVEKERGKNIIHLKGDLPLSVQPGSEQMAVEEPSLYAGTIMKEELEKAGIKFRKRAEVKNGVVTDGEVKISQVSSPPLRDILGFMTKESDNFYAEMLLKRLGAEKKGEGSSSAGAQVVKDSLLKYGIDPTYRMVDGSGLSRYDMLSARQIGNVLAGMSKEPFFDVYYQSLPIAGVDGTLKNRMIQTLAENNLHAKTGTLTGVSGLSGYVTTKDGEHLYFAILMNGYSSSSSILTNAQNQIGTALAGVSFK
;
A
#
# COMPACT_ATOMS: atom_id res chain seq x y z
N MET A 1 55.03 -1.18 9.84
CA MET A 1 56.11 -0.66 10.71
C MET A 1 56.75 0.55 10.04
N ARG A 2 56.74 1.71 10.74
CA ARG A 2 57.52 2.97 10.56
C ARG A 2 57.49 3.66 9.17
N LYS A 3 56.87 4.83 8.96
CA LYS A 3 56.92 6.19 9.60
C LYS A 3 57.74 7.20 8.79
N MET A 4 57.03 8.28 8.38
CA MET A 4 57.35 9.73 8.51
C MET A 4 58.50 10.32 7.65
N LYS A 5 58.55 11.61 7.24
CA LYS A 5 57.83 12.91 7.46
C LYS A 5 58.40 13.87 6.36
N ARG A 6 57.64 14.72 5.65
CA ARG A 6 57.08 16.07 5.97
C ARG A 6 58.07 17.27 5.88
N ILE A 7 57.53 18.43 5.42
CA ILE A 7 57.98 19.85 5.47
C ILE A 7 58.64 20.33 4.14
N GLY A 8 58.34 21.48 3.52
CA GLY A 8 57.43 22.61 3.80
C GLY A 8 57.89 23.89 3.08
N SER A 9 56.95 24.56 2.38
CA SER A 9 56.74 26.01 2.19
C SER A 9 57.89 26.97 1.80
N LYS A 10 57.68 27.80 0.75
CA LYS A 10 57.64 29.27 0.84
C LYS A 10 57.18 29.97 -0.47
N LEU A 11 56.29 30.94 -0.30
CA LEU A 11 55.77 31.91 -1.26
C LEU A 11 56.85 32.88 -1.79
N LEU A 12 56.63 33.43 -2.99
CA LEU A 12 56.80 34.86 -3.25
C LEU A 12 55.91 35.33 -4.42
N LEU A 13 55.11 36.36 -4.11
CA LEU A 13 54.27 37.16 -4.98
C LEU A 13 55.12 38.02 -5.94
N SER A 14 54.67 38.18 -7.18
CA SER A 14 54.80 39.46 -7.89
C SER A 14 53.71 39.59 -8.96
N SER A 15 52.88 40.59 -8.74
CA SER A 15 51.76 41.09 -9.54
C SER A 15 52.17 41.67 -10.90
N VAL A 16 51.45 41.30 -11.97
CA VAL A 16 51.29 42.12 -13.18
C VAL A 16 49.82 42.07 -13.61
N LEU A 17 49.18 43.24 -13.59
CA LEU A 17 47.85 43.52 -14.11
C LEU A 17 48.02 44.02 -15.56
N ALA A 18 47.41 43.36 -16.53
CA ALA A 18 47.22 43.93 -17.87
C ALA A 18 46.00 43.30 -18.59
N MET A 19 45.01 44.17 -18.81
CA MET A 19 43.84 44.11 -19.69
C MET A 19 43.69 42.87 -20.61
N GLN A 20 42.58 42.14 -20.43
CA GLN A 20 41.96 41.38 -21.50
C GLN A 20 40.59 41.98 -21.83
N VAL A 21 40.47 42.40 -23.08
CA VAL A 21 39.25 42.86 -23.74
C VAL A 21 38.30 41.67 -23.85
N PHE A 22 37.12 41.76 -23.24
CA PHE A 22 36.03 40.82 -23.50
C PHE A 22 35.48 41.08 -24.91
N THR A 23 35.85 40.24 -25.87
CA THR A 23 35.07 40.07 -27.09
C THR A 23 33.86 39.20 -26.75
N LEU A 24 32.67 39.80 -26.73
CA LEU A 24 31.41 39.08 -26.72
C LEU A 24 31.37 38.12 -27.92
N PRO A 25 31.12 36.80 -27.74
CA PRO A 25 30.70 35.98 -28.86
C PRO A 25 29.32 36.45 -29.31
N ALA A 26 29.21 36.80 -30.58
CA ALA A 26 27.93 37.00 -31.23
C ALA A 26 27.09 35.72 -31.05
N TYR A 27 25.98 35.83 -30.32
CA TYR A 27 24.96 34.81 -30.28
C TYR A 27 24.42 34.63 -31.71
N ALA A 28 24.90 33.59 -32.40
CA ALA A 28 24.17 33.04 -33.52
C ALA A 28 22.89 32.43 -32.93
N SER A 29 21.76 33.08 -33.19
CA SER A 29 20.44 32.50 -32.99
C SER A 29 20.37 31.21 -33.82
N SER A 30 20.61 30.06 -33.18
CA SER A 30 20.08 28.80 -33.67
C SER A 30 18.58 28.93 -33.55
N THR A 31 17.91 29.05 -34.68
CA THR A 31 16.48 28.85 -34.76
C THR A 31 16.24 27.41 -34.32
N ASP A 32 15.82 27.23 -33.06
CA ASP A 32 15.19 26.00 -32.61
C ASP A 32 13.98 25.78 -33.52
N THR A 33 14.12 24.88 -34.50
CA THR A 33 12.97 24.25 -35.11
C THR A 33 12.33 23.40 -34.02
N SER A 34 11.43 23.99 -33.24
CA SER A 34 10.48 23.22 -32.46
C SER A 34 9.74 22.33 -33.45
N THR A 35 9.88 21.01 -33.30
CA THR A 35 8.96 20.06 -33.91
C THR A 35 7.57 20.46 -33.41
N ILE A 36 6.76 21.06 -34.28
CA ILE A 36 5.37 21.34 -33.97
C ILE A 36 4.71 19.98 -33.79
N VAL A 37 4.52 19.57 -32.53
CA VAL A 37 3.67 18.44 -32.19
C VAL A 37 2.27 18.84 -32.65
N LYS A 38 1.70 18.09 -33.58
CA LYS A 38 0.28 18.24 -33.91
C LYS A 38 -0.48 17.79 -32.67
N THR A 39 -1.29 18.67 -32.09
CA THR A 39 -2.28 18.30 -31.07
C THR A 39 -3.64 18.13 -31.73
N ILE A 40 -4.54 17.37 -31.12
CA ILE A 40 -5.95 17.34 -31.51
C ILE A 40 -6.66 18.40 -30.65
N PRO A 41 -7.07 19.57 -31.18
CA PRO A 41 -7.57 20.68 -30.38
C PRO A 41 -8.78 20.34 -29.50
N GLN A 42 -9.56 19.33 -29.89
CA GLN A 42 -10.68 18.83 -29.11
C GLN A 42 -10.22 18.13 -27.81
N ILE A 43 -9.06 17.46 -27.83
CA ILE A 43 -8.45 16.85 -26.64
C ILE A 43 -7.95 17.95 -25.70
N ASP A 44 -7.26 18.97 -26.23
CA ASP A 44 -6.82 20.14 -25.44
C ASP A 44 -8.00 20.78 -24.70
N ARG A 45 -9.15 20.96 -25.37
CA ARG A 45 -10.37 21.51 -24.74
C ARG A 45 -10.95 20.61 -23.66
N LEU A 46 -10.90 19.29 -23.83
CA LEU A 46 -11.38 18.35 -22.79
C LEU A 46 -10.48 18.42 -21.57
N VAL A 47 -9.16 18.48 -21.77
CA VAL A 47 -8.17 18.61 -20.70
C VAL A 47 -8.35 19.94 -19.96
N ASP A 48 -8.50 21.05 -20.68
CA ASP A 48 -8.78 22.38 -20.12
C ASP A 48 -10.06 22.44 -19.27
N GLN A 49 -11.02 21.55 -19.51
CA GLN A 49 -12.26 21.47 -18.75
C GLN A 49 -12.10 20.74 -17.41
N LEU A 50 -11.04 19.93 -17.23
CA LEU A 50 -10.83 19.17 -16.00
C LEU A 50 -10.73 20.08 -14.78
N SER A 51 -9.93 21.15 -14.87
CA SER A 51 -9.73 22.13 -13.81
C SER A 51 -10.92 23.08 -13.58
N LYS A 52 -11.84 23.17 -14.56
CA LYS A 52 -12.99 24.10 -14.53
C LYS A 52 -14.28 23.47 -14.01
N ASN A 53 -14.37 22.15 -13.98
CA ASN A 53 -15.55 21.42 -13.56
C ASN A 53 -15.36 20.85 -12.14
N SER A 54 -16.27 21.18 -11.23
CA SER A 54 -16.19 20.75 -9.82
C SER A 54 -16.19 19.23 -9.64
N ASN A 55 -16.67 18.45 -10.61
CA ASN A 55 -16.62 16.99 -10.58
C ASN A 55 -15.27 16.39 -11.01
N THR A 56 -14.43 17.17 -11.67
CA THR A 56 -13.13 16.75 -12.21
C THR A 56 -11.95 17.56 -11.68
N VAL A 57 -12.19 18.64 -10.93
CA VAL A 57 -11.11 19.39 -10.26
C VAL A 57 -10.27 18.44 -9.41
N GLY A 58 -8.95 18.55 -9.53
CA GLY A 58 -7.99 17.63 -8.93
C GLY A 58 -7.61 16.41 -9.76
N MET A 59 -8.40 16.06 -10.79
CA MET A 59 -8.05 15.02 -11.74
C MET A 59 -7.03 15.55 -12.74
N HIS A 60 -5.96 14.80 -12.95
CA HIS A 60 -4.96 15.08 -13.98
C HIS A 60 -4.85 13.91 -14.96
N ALA A 61 -4.52 14.22 -16.20
CA ALA A 61 -4.57 13.30 -17.32
C ALA A 61 -3.21 13.19 -18.01
N GLY A 62 -2.90 12.00 -18.50
CA GLY A 62 -1.84 11.76 -19.47
C GLY A 62 -2.42 11.07 -20.70
N ILE A 63 -2.15 11.61 -21.89
CA ILE A 63 -2.74 11.17 -23.15
C ILE A 63 -1.66 11.04 -24.21
N VAL A 64 -1.65 9.92 -24.95
CA VAL A 64 -0.80 9.74 -26.14
C VAL A 64 -1.56 9.00 -27.22
N VAL A 65 -1.41 9.43 -28.47
CA VAL A 65 -2.05 8.82 -29.64
C VAL A 65 -1.04 8.63 -30.77
N TYR A 66 -0.91 7.41 -31.28
CA TYR A 66 -0.11 7.08 -32.47
C TYR A 66 -0.98 6.54 -33.59
N ASN A 67 -0.66 6.89 -34.83
CA ASN A 67 -1.09 6.10 -36.00
C ASN A 67 -0.23 4.83 -36.09
N THR A 68 -0.84 3.66 -36.00
CA THR A 68 -0.09 2.39 -35.98
C THR A 68 0.56 2.04 -37.32
N ARG A 69 0.01 2.52 -38.44
CA ARG A 69 0.50 2.24 -39.79
C ARG A 69 1.71 3.11 -40.15
N THR A 70 1.66 4.40 -39.85
CA THR A 70 2.74 5.35 -40.18
C THR A 70 3.76 5.51 -39.05
N GLY A 71 3.38 5.17 -37.82
CA GLY A 71 4.15 5.44 -36.62
C GLY A 71 4.12 6.92 -36.18
N GLU A 72 3.34 7.77 -36.86
CA GLU A 72 3.19 9.20 -36.55
C GLU A 72 2.55 9.39 -35.17
N LEU A 73 3.17 10.23 -34.33
CA LEU A 73 2.58 10.75 -33.11
C LEU A 73 1.53 11.80 -33.49
N LEU A 74 0.27 11.54 -33.17
CA LEU A 74 -0.87 12.38 -33.53
C LEU A 74 -1.31 13.33 -32.43
N ASP A 75 -1.07 12.96 -31.17
CA ASP A 75 -1.33 13.82 -30.01
C ASP A 75 -0.53 13.34 -28.79
N GLU A 76 -0.17 14.29 -27.93
CA GLU A 76 0.42 14.03 -26.61
C GLU A 76 0.07 15.13 -25.59
N TYR A 77 -0.28 14.70 -24.38
CA TYR A 77 -0.47 15.57 -23.21
C TYR A 77 0.11 14.87 -21.98
N ASP A 78 1.00 15.55 -21.25
CA ASP A 78 1.71 14.98 -20.08
C ASP A 78 2.31 13.59 -20.33
N ALA A 79 2.75 13.34 -21.57
CA ALA A 79 3.07 12.02 -22.09
C ALA A 79 4.22 11.30 -21.37
N ASP A 80 5.18 12.06 -20.84
CA ASP A 80 6.31 11.53 -20.10
C ASP A 80 6.04 11.42 -18.58
N LYS A 81 4.98 12.05 -18.03
CA LYS A 81 4.62 11.92 -16.61
C LYS A 81 4.20 10.47 -16.33
N THR A 82 4.51 9.98 -15.13
CA THR A 82 4.14 8.62 -14.72
C THR A 82 2.90 8.61 -13.83
N PHE A 83 2.06 7.61 -14.05
CA PHE A 83 0.76 7.44 -13.43
C PHE A 83 0.67 6.05 -12.82
N VAL A 84 -0.19 5.88 -11.80
CA VAL A 84 -0.57 4.55 -11.36
C VAL A 84 -1.55 3.99 -12.39
N PRO A 85 -1.21 2.92 -13.13
CA PRO A 85 -1.99 2.51 -14.30
C PRO A 85 -3.28 1.76 -13.96
N ALA A 86 -3.40 1.21 -12.76
CA ALA A 86 -4.35 0.14 -12.45
C ALA A 86 -4.21 -1.01 -13.47
N SER A 87 -5.30 -1.72 -13.77
CA SER A 87 -5.30 -2.89 -14.68
C SER A 87 -4.87 -2.66 -16.13
N ASN A 88 -4.46 -1.45 -16.51
CA ASN A 88 -3.75 -1.24 -17.77
C ASN A 88 -2.35 -1.89 -17.77
N LEU A 89 -1.72 -2.10 -16.60
CA LEU A 89 -0.43 -2.78 -16.48
C LEU A 89 -0.44 -4.20 -17.08
N LYS A 90 -1.59 -4.87 -17.03
CA LYS A 90 -1.82 -6.19 -17.64
C LYS A 90 -1.47 -6.26 -19.12
N LEU A 91 -1.48 -5.14 -19.84
CA LEU A 91 -1.06 -5.09 -21.25
C LEU A 91 0.44 -5.34 -21.41
N PHE A 92 1.27 -4.91 -20.45
CA PHE A 92 2.72 -5.19 -20.43
C PHE A 92 2.95 -6.69 -20.24
N VAL A 93 2.27 -7.29 -19.25
CA VAL A 93 2.33 -8.74 -18.98
C VAL A 93 1.84 -9.54 -20.19
N THR A 94 0.69 -9.17 -20.77
CA THR A 94 0.11 -9.86 -21.93
C THR A 94 1.07 -9.83 -23.12
N ALA A 95 1.64 -8.66 -23.44
CA ALA A 95 2.54 -8.52 -24.58
C ALA A 95 3.84 -9.30 -24.38
N ALA A 96 4.44 -9.24 -23.19
CA ALA A 96 5.65 -9.99 -22.86
C ALA A 96 5.40 -11.50 -22.86
N ALA A 97 4.25 -11.95 -22.34
CA ALA A 97 3.87 -13.36 -22.33
C ALA A 97 3.66 -13.91 -23.75
N LEU A 98 2.98 -13.16 -24.63
CA LEU A 98 2.81 -13.56 -26.03
C LEU A 98 4.14 -13.62 -26.79
N ASP A 99 5.05 -12.67 -26.55
CA ASP A 99 6.39 -12.65 -27.16
C ASP A 99 7.26 -13.82 -26.67
N LYS A 100 7.22 -14.13 -25.38
CA LYS A 100 8.12 -15.10 -24.74
C LYS A 100 7.60 -16.53 -24.77
N LEU A 101 6.32 -16.74 -24.48
CA LEU A 101 5.70 -18.06 -24.31
C LEU A 101 4.99 -18.54 -25.57
N THR A 102 4.61 -17.61 -26.47
CA THR A 102 3.81 -17.81 -27.68
C THR A 102 2.32 -18.11 -27.41
N PRO A 103 1.40 -17.85 -28.36
CA PRO A 103 -0.04 -18.09 -28.19
C PRO A 103 -0.43 -19.53 -27.82
N ASN A 104 0.37 -20.53 -28.21
CA ASN A 104 0.09 -21.95 -28.02
C ASN A 104 0.70 -22.51 -26.71
N TYR A 105 1.20 -21.66 -25.82
CA TYR A 105 1.75 -22.11 -24.54
C TYR A 105 0.66 -22.77 -23.69
N HIS A 106 1.01 -23.88 -23.04
CA HIS A 106 0.14 -24.55 -22.07
C HIS A 106 0.85 -24.67 -20.74
N PHE A 107 0.14 -24.35 -19.67
CA PHE A 107 0.54 -24.67 -18.31
C PHE A 107 0.26 -26.14 -18.03
N LYS A 108 0.97 -26.72 -17.07
CA LYS A 108 0.78 -28.11 -16.71
C LYS A 108 0.55 -28.30 -15.22
N THR A 109 -0.19 -29.34 -14.90
CA THR A 109 -0.33 -29.90 -13.55
C THR A 109 0.01 -31.37 -13.61
N GLU A 110 0.86 -31.85 -12.71
CA GLU A 110 1.39 -33.21 -12.74
C GLU A 110 1.02 -33.97 -11.48
N VAL A 111 0.68 -35.26 -11.63
CA VAL A 111 0.39 -36.15 -10.52
C VAL A 111 1.45 -37.25 -10.43
N TYR A 112 2.02 -37.44 -9.25
CA TYR A 112 3.02 -38.47 -8.94
C TYR A 112 2.53 -39.39 -7.83
N THR A 113 3.20 -40.53 -7.66
CA THR A 113 2.94 -41.46 -6.55
C THR A 113 4.24 -41.91 -5.88
N THR A 114 4.21 -42.17 -4.57
CA THR A 114 5.35 -42.68 -3.80
C THR A 114 5.12 -44.13 -3.39
N GLY A 115 5.02 -45.04 -4.35
CA GLY A 115 4.81 -46.45 -4.04
C GLY A 115 4.36 -47.29 -5.22
N GLN A 116 3.97 -48.53 -4.94
CA GLN A 116 3.48 -49.46 -5.95
C GLN A 116 1.97 -49.67 -5.85
N ILE A 117 1.34 -49.82 -7.00
CA ILE A 117 -0.07 -50.20 -7.12
C ILE A 117 -0.11 -51.73 -7.19
N ASN A 118 -0.84 -52.37 -6.25
CA ASN A 118 -0.97 -53.82 -6.26
C ASN A 118 -2.05 -54.30 -7.25
N LYS A 119 -2.15 -55.63 -7.45
CA LYS A 119 -3.14 -56.24 -8.37
C LYS A 119 -4.62 -55.93 -8.04
N LYS A 120 -4.91 -55.44 -6.84
CA LYS A 120 -6.27 -55.04 -6.41
C LYS A 120 -6.54 -53.56 -6.68
N GLY A 121 -5.58 -52.82 -7.25
CA GLY A 121 -5.68 -51.37 -7.50
C GLY A 121 -5.37 -50.51 -6.28
N VAL A 122 -4.73 -51.06 -5.24
CA VAL A 122 -4.36 -50.29 -4.04
C VAL A 122 -2.96 -49.72 -4.20
N LEU A 123 -2.83 -48.40 -4.18
CA LEU A 123 -1.56 -47.69 -4.07
C LEU A 123 -1.04 -47.77 -2.62
N HIS A 124 0.12 -48.39 -2.40
CA HIS A 124 0.83 -48.39 -1.11
C HIS A 124 1.86 -47.26 -1.11
N GLY A 125 1.38 -46.04 -0.92
CA GLY A 125 2.16 -44.83 -1.11
C GLY A 125 1.30 -43.58 -1.11
N ASN A 126 1.93 -42.41 -1.15
CA ASN A 126 1.26 -41.13 -1.24
C ASN A 126 0.95 -40.78 -2.69
N VAL A 127 0.00 -39.85 -2.88
CA VAL A 127 -0.21 -39.15 -4.16
C VAL A 127 0.32 -37.73 -3.99
N ILE A 128 1.09 -37.25 -4.96
CA ILE A 128 1.60 -35.87 -4.97
C ILE A 128 0.98 -35.15 -6.16
N VAL A 129 0.38 -33.97 -5.94
CA VAL A 129 -0.03 -33.06 -7.02
C VAL A 129 0.94 -31.89 -7.05
N LYS A 130 1.52 -31.63 -8.22
CA LYS A 130 2.44 -30.53 -8.44
C LYS A 130 1.87 -29.55 -9.45
N GLY A 131 1.78 -28.29 -9.05
CA GLY A 131 1.39 -27.20 -9.92
C GLY A 131 2.60 -26.56 -10.61
N TYR A 132 2.41 -26.11 -11.86
CA TYR A 132 3.38 -25.33 -12.61
C TYR A 132 2.78 -24.01 -13.10
N GLY A 133 1.93 -23.39 -12.28
CA GLY A 133 1.42 -22.05 -12.54
C GLY A 133 0.20 -21.99 -13.46
N ASP A 134 -0.59 -23.05 -13.60
CA ASP A 134 -1.84 -23.01 -14.36
C ASP A 134 -2.87 -22.10 -13.66
N PRO A 135 -3.24 -20.93 -14.24
CA PRO A 135 -4.19 -20.03 -13.60
C PRO A 135 -5.65 -20.50 -13.75
N SER A 136 -5.91 -21.47 -14.62
CA SER A 136 -7.25 -21.90 -15.03
C SER A 136 -7.72 -23.22 -14.42
N LEU A 137 -6.88 -23.85 -13.60
CA LEU A 137 -7.15 -25.17 -13.05
C LEU A 137 -8.43 -25.17 -12.20
N SER A 138 -9.44 -25.90 -12.67
CA SER A 138 -10.77 -25.93 -12.06
C SER A 138 -11.00 -27.18 -11.19
N GLU A 139 -12.09 -27.17 -10.43
CA GLU A 139 -12.54 -28.40 -9.73
C GLU A 139 -12.89 -29.50 -10.75
N GLU A 140 -13.41 -29.14 -11.92
CA GLU A 140 -13.73 -30.12 -12.96
C GLU A 140 -12.46 -30.78 -13.52
N ASP A 141 -11.38 -30.03 -13.72
CA ASP A 141 -10.09 -30.58 -14.13
C ASP A 141 -9.53 -31.53 -13.07
N MET A 142 -9.67 -31.17 -11.79
CA MET A 142 -9.34 -32.06 -10.67
C MET A 142 -10.19 -33.34 -10.71
N ARG A 143 -11.50 -33.28 -10.95
CA ARG A 143 -12.30 -34.50 -11.10
C ARG A 143 -11.87 -35.33 -12.31
N ASN A 144 -11.57 -34.69 -13.44
CA ASN A 144 -11.12 -35.37 -14.65
C ASN A 144 -9.78 -36.09 -14.45
N MET A 145 -8.82 -35.45 -13.76
CA MET A 145 -7.55 -36.09 -13.40
C MET A 145 -7.75 -37.28 -12.44
N ALA A 146 -8.64 -37.15 -11.44
CA ALA A 146 -8.97 -38.25 -10.52
C ALA A 146 -9.63 -39.43 -11.26
N LYS A 147 -10.54 -39.14 -12.19
CA LYS A 147 -11.17 -40.13 -13.07
C LYS A 147 -10.15 -40.85 -13.94
N GLU A 148 -9.16 -40.14 -14.50
CA GLU A 148 -8.09 -40.76 -15.26
C GLU A 148 -7.23 -41.68 -14.38
N MET A 149 -6.92 -41.30 -13.14
CA MET A 149 -6.26 -42.20 -12.18
C MET A 149 -7.06 -43.48 -11.91
N SER A 150 -8.38 -43.34 -11.75
CA SER A 150 -9.30 -44.47 -11.59
C SER A 150 -9.25 -45.40 -12.81
N ASN A 151 -9.26 -44.82 -14.02
CA ASN A 151 -9.13 -45.54 -15.29
C ASN A 151 -7.77 -46.25 -15.45
N LYS A 152 -6.69 -45.72 -14.84
CA LYS A 152 -5.37 -46.39 -14.76
C LYS A 152 -5.33 -47.53 -13.73
N GLY A 153 -6.46 -47.84 -13.09
CA GLY A 153 -6.61 -48.99 -12.21
C GLY A 153 -6.33 -48.69 -10.74
N ILE A 154 -6.16 -47.43 -10.35
CA ILE A 154 -6.05 -47.01 -8.95
C ILE A 154 -7.45 -46.96 -8.36
N LYS A 155 -7.77 -47.86 -7.45
CA LYS A 155 -9.07 -47.96 -6.77
C LYS A 155 -9.02 -47.47 -5.33
N SER A 156 -7.85 -47.52 -4.70
CA SER A 156 -7.69 -47.06 -3.33
C SER A 156 -6.27 -46.58 -3.07
N ILE A 157 -6.11 -45.64 -2.13
CA ILE A 157 -4.83 -45.06 -1.72
C ILE A 157 -4.60 -45.35 -0.23
N ASN A 158 -3.49 -46.02 0.07
CA ASN A 158 -3.00 -46.25 1.44
C ASN A 158 -1.80 -45.33 1.73
N GLY A 159 -2.07 -44.02 1.75
CA GLY A 159 -1.08 -42.97 1.96
C GLY A 159 -1.74 -41.63 2.22
N ASP A 160 -0.92 -40.59 2.27
CA ASP A 160 -1.35 -39.20 2.39
C ASP A 160 -1.42 -38.52 1.00
N ILE A 161 -2.00 -37.33 0.98
CA ILE A 161 -2.01 -36.44 -0.17
C ILE A 161 -0.94 -35.38 0.08
N LEU A 162 -0.05 -35.22 -0.89
CA LEU A 162 1.01 -34.23 -0.83
C LEU A 162 0.82 -33.22 -1.94
N VAL A 163 1.17 -31.97 -1.67
CA VAL A 163 1.07 -30.87 -2.64
C VAL A 163 2.42 -30.20 -2.80
N ASP A 164 2.80 -29.90 -4.04
CA ASP A 164 4.05 -29.22 -4.36
C ASP A 164 3.75 -27.97 -5.18
N ASP A 165 4.02 -26.82 -4.58
CA ASP A 165 3.93 -25.52 -5.22
C ASP A 165 5.27 -24.75 -5.27
N ASN A 166 6.40 -25.46 -5.10
CA ASN A 166 7.75 -24.88 -5.09
C ASN A 166 8.24 -24.43 -6.48
N TYR A 167 7.36 -24.42 -7.49
CA TYR A 167 7.68 -23.90 -8.81
C TYR A 167 7.71 -22.36 -8.82
N PHE A 168 6.93 -21.73 -7.94
CA PHE A 168 7.03 -20.31 -7.59
C PHE A 168 7.64 -20.15 -6.18
N ASP A 169 8.01 -18.92 -5.84
CA ASP A 169 8.39 -18.55 -4.46
C ASP A 169 7.20 -18.57 -3.48
N ASP A 170 7.50 -18.30 -2.21
CA ASP A 170 6.51 -18.23 -1.13
C ASP A 170 5.93 -16.81 -0.92
N ASP A 171 6.25 -15.84 -1.79
CA ASP A 171 5.69 -14.49 -1.71
C ASP A 171 4.26 -14.50 -2.28
N ARG A 172 3.28 -14.63 -1.38
CA ARG A 172 1.88 -14.91 -1.75
C ARG A 172 1.08 -13.69 -2.19
N LEU A 173 1.51 -12.48 -1.84
CA LEU A 173 0.83 -11.23 -2.15
C LEU A 173 1.81 -10.27 -2.83
N GLY A 174 1.32 -9.45 -3.77
CA GLY A 174 2.13 -8.45 -4.46
C GLY A 174 2.58 -7.32 -3.53
N ALA A 175 3.75 -6.73 -3.80
CA ALA A 175 4.29 -5.66 -2.98
C ALA A 175 3.38 -4.41 -3.00
N GLY A 176 3.11 -3.83 -1.84
CA GLY A 176 2.25 -2.65 -1.74
C GLY A 176 0.75 -2.89 -1.92
N TRP A 177 0.29 -4.15 -1.98
CA TRP A 177 -1.14 -4.47 -1.95
C TRP A 177 -1.75 -4.12 -0.60
N MET A 178 -3.03 -3.76 -0.60
CA MET A 178 -3.71 -3.27 0.62
C MET A 178 -4.16 -4.42 1.49
N TRP A 179 -3.89 -4.35 2.80
CA TRP A 179 -4.26 -5.43 3.73
C TRP A 179 -5.79 -5.60 3.81
N ASP A 180 -6.53 -4.51 3.67
CA ASP A 180 -7.99 -4.46 3.78
C ASP A 180 -8.71 -5.01 2.54
N ASP A 181 -7.97 -5.37 1.50
CA ASP A 181 -8.51 -6.03 0.31
C ASP A 181 -8.34 -7.56 0.36
N GLU A 182 -7.60 -8.11 1.33
CA GLU A 182 -7.12 -9.52 1.34
C GLU A 182 -8.22 -10.59 1.40
N SER A 183 -9.41 -10.22 1.84
CA SER A 183 -10.56 -11.14 1.89
C SER A 183 -11.21 -11.33 0.51
N TYR A 184 -11.04 -10.38 -0.42
CA TYR A 184 -11.71 -10.40 -1.72
C TYR A 184 -10.95 -11.24 -2.76
N GLY A 185 -11.69 -11.92 -3.64
CA GLY A 185 -11.12 -12.79 -4.68
C GLY A 185 -10.12 -12.10 -5.60
N TYR A 186 -10.28 -10.80 -5.90
CA TYR A 186 -9.33 -10.05 -6.73
C TYR A 186 -7.95 -9.83 -6.08
N ASN A 187 -7.81 -10.16 -4.79
CA ASN A 187 -6.57 -10.07 -4.00
C ASN A 187 -6.12 -11.45 -3.49
N ALA A 188 -6.51 -12.53 -4.20
CA ALA A 188 -6.18 -13.89 -3.82
C ALA A 188 -4.66 -14.15 -3.79
N GLN A 189 -4.24 -15.00 -2.85
CA GLN A 189 -2.84 -15.40 -2.73
C GLN A 189 -2.35 -16.16 -3.97
N ILE A 190 -1.09 -15.94 -4.35
CA ILE A 190 -0.47 -16.53 -5.54
C ILE A 190 0.31 -17.80 -5.19
N SER A 191 0.09 -18.87 -5.97
CA SER A 191 0.81 -20.15 -5.83
C SER A 191 0.84 -20.87 -7.17
N SER A 192 1.91 -21.62 -7.43
CA SER A 192 2.01 -22.42 -8.66
C SER A 192 1.03 -23.60 -8.70
N LEU A 193 0.47 -24.01 -7.56
CA LEU A 193 -0.66 -24.95 -7.48
C LEU A 193 -1.88 -24.19 -6.96
N ALA A 194 -2.71 -23.77 -7.90
CA ALA A 194 -3.91 -22.99 -7.63
C ALA A 194 -5.14 -23.70 -8.19
N VAL A 195 -6.24 -23.70 -7.45
CA VAL A 195 -7.53 -24.22 -7.93
C VAL A 195 -8.55 -23.13 -7.76
N HIS A 196 -9.37 -22.90 -8.79
CA HIS A 196 -10.46 -21.92 -8.74
C HIS A 196 -9.94 -20.55 -8.25
N GLU A 197 -8.83 -20.09 -8.83
CA GLU A 197 -8.20 -18.79 -8.55
C GLU A 197 -7.86 -18.54 -7.06
N ASN A 198 -7.70 -19.62 -6.28
CA ASN A 198 -7.43 -19.57 -4.84
C ASN A 198 -8.51 -18.81 -4.04
N MET A 199 -9.76 -19.03 -4.43
CA MET A 199 -10.92 -18.48 -3.75
C MET A 199 -12.04 -19.51 -3.61
N ILE A 200 -13.02 -19.18 -2.77
CA ILE A 200 -14.32 -19.83 -2.73
C ILE A 200 -15.40 -18.84 -3.10
N SER A 201 -16.35 -19.23 -3.94
CA SER A 201 -17.60 -18.51 -4.17
C SER A 201 -18.63 -18.89 -3.12
N LEU A 202 -18.97 -17.95 -2.24
CA LEU A 202 -20.02 -18.09 -1.25
C LEU A 202 -21.35 -17.63 -1.84
N SER A 203 -22.42 -18.41 -1.62
CA SER A 203 -23.79 -17.99 -1.91
C SER A 203 -24.61 -17.90 -0.62
N ILE A 204 -25.30 -16.78 -0.42
CA ILE A 204 -26.07 -16.47 0.79
C ILE A 204 -27.53 -16.31 0.38
N THR A 205 -28.38 -17.24 0.83
CA THR A 205 -29.79 -17.32 0.43
C THR A 205 -30.70 -16.97 1.61
N PRO A 206 -31.59 -15.96 1.50
CA PRO A 206 -32.50 -15.58 2.58
C PRO A 206 -33.75 -16.48 2.63
N ASP A 207 -33.58 -17.79 2.78
CA ASP A 207 -34.65 -18.80 2.74
C ASP A 207 -35.34 -19.04 4.11
N GLY A 208 -34.69 -18.72 5.23
CA GLY A 208 -35.24 -18.80 6.59
C GLY A 208 -36.23 -17.70 7.01
N SER A 209 -36.75 -17.78 8.24
CA SER A 209 -37.67 -16.76 8.79
C SER A 209 -36.93 -15.48 9.17
N ILE A 210 -37.66 -14.36 9.32
CA ILE A 210 -37.08 -13.10 9.83
C ILE A 210 -36.47 -13.35 11.21
N GLY A 211 -35.24 -12.88 11.41
CA GLY A 211 -34.43 -13.08 12.63
C GLY A 211 -33.55 -14.34 12.62
N GLU A 212 -33.78 -15.29 11.71
CA GLU A 212 -32.94 -16.47 11.52
C GLU A 212 -31.72 -16.17 10.62
N ALA A 213 -30.73 -17.06 10.62
CA ALA A 213 -29.57 -16.94 9.74
C ALA A 213 -29.92 -17.39 8.31
N PRO A 214 -29.35 -16.76 7.26
CA PRO A 214 -29.51 -17.22 5.89
C PRO A 214 -28.77 -18.55 5.64
N SER A 215 -29.27 -19.36 4.70
CA SER A 215 -28.56 -20.56 4.26
C SER A 215 -27.35 -20.21 3.39
N LEU A 216 -26.32 -21.05 3.46
CA LEU A 216 -25.05 -20.84 2.77
C LEU A 216 -24.75 -21.96 1.78
N GLY A 217 -24.26 -21.60 0.59
CA GLY A 217 -23.58 -22.49 -0.34
C GLY A 217 -22.12 -22.07 -0.52
N MET A 218 -21.25 -23.01 -0.90
CA MET A 218 -19.82 -22.80 -1.12
C MET A 218 -19.39 -23.58 -2.37
N ASN A 219 -18.60 -22.94 -3.23
CA ASN A 219 -17.95 -23.58 -4.37
C ASN A 219 -16.48 -23.10 -4.50
N PRO A 220 -15.50 -23.99 -4.66
CA PRO A 220 -15.58 -25.43 -4.50
C PRO A 220 -15.91 -25.80 -3.05
N MET A 221 -16.61 -26.91 -2.86
CA MET A 221 -16.90 -27.39 -1.51
C MET A 221 -15.62 -27.90 -0.85
N THR A 222 -15.27 -27.40 0.34
CA THR A 222 -14.06 -27.80 1.09
C THR A 222 -14.28 -27.78 2.59
N ASP A 223 -13.49 -28.58 3.33
CA ASP A 223 -13.41 -28.52 4.79
C ASP A 223 -12.18 -27.71 5.27
N TYR A 224 -11.45 -27.12 4.33
CA TYR A 224 -10.23 -26.36 4.61
C TYR A 224 -10.51 -24.92 5.08
N VAL A 225 -11.64 -24.36 4.67
CA VAL A 225 -12.11 -23.04 5.07
C VAL A 225 -13.24 -23.21 6.10
N THR A 226 -13.18 -22.47 7.21
CA THR A 226 -14.25 -22.49 8.22
C THR A 226 -15.17 -21.29 8.02
N ILE A 227 -16.49 -21.48 7.93
CA ILE A 227 -17.45 -20.36 7.86
C ILE A 227 -18.16 -20.16 9.20
N HIS A 228 -18.18 -18.93 9.68
CA HIS A 228 -18.95 -18.46 10.83
C HIS A 228 -20.09 -17.56 10.35
N ASN A 229 -21.32 -18.07 10.37
CA ASN A 229 -22.51 -17.32 9.96
C ASN A 229 -23.18 -16.62 11.15
N ASN A 230 -22.94 -15.31 11.26
CA ASN A 230 -23.56 -14.42 12.24
C ASN A 230 -24.61 -13.48 11.60
N ALA A 231 -24.89 -13.64 10.31
CA ALA A 231 -25.85 -12.81 9.60
C ALA A 231 -27.30 -13.15 9.97
N LYS A 232 -28.21 -12.19 9.76
CA LYS A 232 -29.64 -12.37 10.02
C LYS A 232 -30.50 -11.95 8.84
N ILE A 233 -31.61 -12.65 8.67
CA ILE A 233 -32.65 -12.27 7.71
C ILE A 233 -33.50 -11.16 8.33
N VAL A 234 -33.72 -10.07 7.57
CA VAL A 234 -34.58 -8.95 7.95
C VAL A 234 -35.71 -8.75 6.95
N GLU A 235 -36.70 -7.94 7.30
CA GLU A 235 -37.77 -7.57 6.37
C GLU A 235 -37.23 -6.75 5.18
N GLY A 236 -37.98 -6.78 4.06
CA GLY A 236 -37.64 -6.03 2.85
C GLY A 236 -36.54 -6.66 2.01
N SER A 237 -35.84 -5.84 1.23
CA SER A 237 -34.84 -6.24 0.22
C SER A 237 -33.45 -5.64 0.46
N ASN A 238 -33.21 -5.03 1.63
CA ASN A 238 -31.95 -4.35 1.92
C ASN A 238 -30.90 -5.36 2.39
N ASN A 239 -29.68 -5.24 1.86
CA ASN A 239 -28.54 -6.08 2.22
C ASN A 239 -27.45 -5.20 2.82
N ASN A 240 -27.04 -5.53 4.05
CA ASN A 240 -25.94 -4.90 4.78
C ASN A 240 -25.00 -6.00 5.30
N LEU A 241 -24.71 -7.00 4.46
CA LEU A 241 -23.81 -8.09 4.81
C LEU A 241 -22.36 -7.59 4.81
N VAL A 242 -21.57 -8.10 5.75
CA VAL A 242 -20.11 -7.94 5.78
C VAL A 242 -19.51 -9.33 5.81
N ILE A 243 -18.65 -9.62 4.85
CA ILE A 243 -17.94 -10.90 4.71
C ILE A 243 -16.47 -10.58 4.87
N ASP A 244 -15.87 -11.14 5.91
CA ASP A 244 -14.47 -10.88 6.26
C ASP A 244 -13.73 -12.20 6.46
N ARG A 245 -12.44 -12.23 6.11
CA ARG A 245 -11.52 -13.31 6.48
C ARG A 245 -10.43 -12.68 7.35
N PRO A 246 -10.52 -12.80 8.69
CA PRO A 246 -9.55 -12.17 9.57
C PRO A 246 -8.11 -12.55 9.22
N ARG A 247 -7.20 -11.58 9.30
CA ARG A 247 -5.80 -11.71 8.92
C ARG A 247 -5.12 -12.92 9.56
N GLY A 248 -4.33 -13.64 8.78
CA GLY A 248 -3.60 -14.83 9.25
C GLY A 248 -4.50 -16.02 9.62
N THR A 249 -5.77 -16.00 9.20
CA THR A 249 -6.71 -17.10 9.39
C THR A 249 -7.26 -17.59 8.05
N ASN A 250 -7.82 -18.79 8.07
CA ASN A 250 -8.65 -19.34 7.00
C ASN A 250 -10.11 -19.52 7.44
N SER A 251 -10.59 -18.58 8.26
CA SER A 251 -11.96 -18.53 8.77
C SER A 251 -12.69 -17.34 8.15
N VAL A 252 -13.86 -17.58 7.55
CA VAL A 252 -14.71 -16.52 7.00
C VAL A 252 -15.81 -16.19 7.99
N VAL A 253 -15.96 -14.92 8.33
CA VAL A 253 -17.02 -14.40 9.21
C VAL A 253 -18.02 -13.62 8.37
N ILE A 254 -19.26 -14.06 8.39
CA ILE A 254 -20.38 -13.39 7.73
C ILE A 254 -21.21 -12.71 8.81
N SER A 255 -21.41 -11.41 8.72
CA SER A 255 -22.19 -10.63 9.67
C SER A 255 -23.14 -9.65 8.97
N GLY A 256 -23.95 -8.92 9.74
CA GLY A 256 -24.93 -7.98 9.21
C GLY A 256 -26.27 -8.63 8.85
N THR A 257 -26.95 -8.09 7.84
CA THR A 257 -28.34 -8.47 7.53
C THR A 257 -28.60 -8.64 6.04
N ILE A 258 -29.48 -9.58 5.68
CA ILE A 258 -29.98 -9.78 4.31
C ILE A 258 -31.51 -9.71 4.30
N GLY A 259 -32.09 -8.97 3.35
CA GLY A 259 -33.53 -8.82 3.21
C GLY A 259 -34.21 -10.12 2.75
N LYS A 260 -35.38 -10.45 3.31
CA LYS A 260 -36.17 -11.64 2.92
C LYS A 260 -36.57 -11.66 1.44
N GLN A 261 -36.68 -10.48 0.82
CA GLN A 261 -37.04 -10.30 -0.59
C GLN A 261 -35.81 -10.11 -1.49
N SER A 262 -34.60 -10.14 -0.93
CA SER A 262 -33.37 -10.03 -1.71
C SER A 262 -33.11 -11.28 -2.53
N SER A 263 -32.47 -11.10 -3.68
CA SER A 263 -31.89 -12.23 -4.42
C SER A 263 -30.76 -12.88 -3.64
N VAL A 264 -30.35 -14.08 -4.07
CA VAL A 264 -29.13 -14.73 -3.57
C VAL A 264 -27.96 -13.76 -3.73
N TYR A 265 -27.22 -13.56 -2.64
CA TYR A 265 -26.00 -12.75 -2.64
C TYR A 265 -24.80 -13.69 -2.87
N THR A 266 -23.86 -13.29 -3.71
CA THR A 266 -22.65 -14.08 -4.00
C THR A 266 -21.41 -13.24 -3.78
N GLU A 267 -20.38 -13.84 -3.18
CA GLU A 267 -19.08 -13.21 -2.94
C GLU A 267 -17.96 -14.21 -3.18
N ASP A 268 -16.91 -13.79 -3.86
CA ASP A 268 -15.68 -14.56 -4.00
C ASP A 268 -14.72 -14.17 -2.88
N VAL A 269 -14.38 -15.14 -2.04
CA VAL A 269 -13.54 -14.96 -0.86
C VAL A 269 -12.22 -15.67 -1.07
N ALA A 270 -11.13 -14.90 -1.04
CA ALA A 270 -9.77 -15.42 -1.11
C ALA A 270 -9.47 -16.32 0.09
N ILE A 271 -8.68 -17.38 -0.11
CA ILE A 271 -8.28 -18.32 0.95
C ILE A 271 -6.81 -18.15 1.36
N ASP A 272 -6.46 -18.73 2.50
CA ASP A 272 -5.07 -18.77 3.00
C ASP A 272 -4.38 -20.12 2.66
N ASP A 273 -3.15 -20.05 2.14
CA ASP A 273 -2.35 -21.18 1.64
C ASP A 273 -3.03 -22.00 0.50
N PRO A 274 -2.96 -21.48 -0.74
CA PRO A 274 -3.46 -22.09 -1.97
C PRO A 274 -3.17 -23.57 -2.19
N ALA A 275 -1.95 -24.01 -1.93
CA ALA A 275 -1.55 -25.39 -2.23
C ALA A 275 -2.27 -26.38 -1.31
N LEU A 276 -2.42 -26.03 -0.02
CA LEU A 276 -3.17 -26.84 0.92
C LEU A 276 -4.68 -26.85 0.60
N PHE A 277 -5.22 -25.72 0.15
CA PHE A 277 -6.59 -25.67 -0.37
C PHE A 277 -6.77 -26.60 -1.57
N ALA A 278 -5.91 -26.50 -2.58
CA ALA A 278 -5.91 -27.36 -3.77
C ALA A 278 -5.80 -28.85 -3.40
N GLY A 279 -4.96 -29.20 -2.43
CA GLY A 279 -4.82 -30.57 -1.93
C GLY A 279 -6.10 -31.10 -1.26
N ASN A 280 -6.85 -30.24 -0.56
CA ASN A 280 -8.14 -30.62 0.02
C ASN A 280 -9.24 -30.74 -1.03
N VAL A 281 -9.24 -29.89 -2.06
CA VAL A 281 -10.15 -30.04 -3.21
C VAL A 281 -9.84 -31.33 -3.96
N TRP A 282 -8.56 -31.61 -4.21
CA TRP A 282 -8.10 -32.86 -4.83
C TRP A 282 -8.50 -34.10 -4.05
N LYS A 283 -8.35 -34.08 -2.72
CA LYS A 283 -8.83 -35.15 -1.82
C LYS A 283 -10.31 -35.47 -2.03
N ARG A 284 -11.14 -34.45 -2.24
CA ARG A 284 -12.57 -34.61 -2.49
C ARG A 284 -12.84 -35.14 -3.90
N ALA A 285 -12.12 -34.65 -4.91
CA ALA A 285 -12.21 -35.14 -6.27
C ALA A 285 -11.89 -36.65 -6.37
N LEU A 286 -10.83 -37.11 -5.70
CA LEU A 286 -10.48 -38.54 -5.62
C LEU A 286 -11.63 -39.40 -5.06
N ASN A 287 -12.23 -38.99 -3.95
CA ASN A 287 -13.37 -39.70 -3.36
C ASN A 287 -14.61 -39.68 -4.27
N ALA A 288 -14.89 -38.54 -4.92
CA ALA A 288 -16.02 -38.38 -5.82
C ALA A 288 -15.93 -39.32 -7.04
N GLU A 289 -14.72 -39.56 -7.54
CA GLU A 289 -14.45 -40.49 -8.66
C GLU A 289 -14.19 -41.95 -8.19
N GLY A 290 -14.53 -42.27 -6.94
CA GLY A 290 -14.53 -43.63 -6.42
C GLY A 290 -13.16 -44.20 -6.05
N ILE A 291 -12.16 -43.35 -5.77
CA ILE A 291 -10.85 -43.77 -5.25
C ILE A 291 -10.88 -43.68 -3.71
N ASP A 292 -10.94 -44.85 -3.05
CA ASP A 292 -11.05 -44.93 -1.59
C ASP A 292 -9.74 -44.52 -0.90
N LEU A 293 -9.80 -43.60 0.07
CA LEU A 293 -8.66 -43.26 0.91
C LEU A 293 -8.65 -44.13 2.18
N LEU A 294 -7.73 -45.09 2.26
CA LEU A 294 -7.76 -46.18 3.26
C LEU A 294 -7.25 -45.75 4.65
N LYS A 295 -6.50 -44.65 4.75
CA LYS A 295 -6.08 -44.12 6.05
C LYS A 295 -7.29 -43.55 6.80
N LYS A 296 -7.41 -43.90 8.09
CA LYS A 296 -8.42 -43.30 8.99
C LYS A 296 -8.35 -41.78 9.03
N LYS A 297 -7.14 -41.21 8.94
CA LYS A 297 -6.88 -39.77 8.84
C LYS A 297 -5.85 -39.54 7.75
N VAL A 298 -6.34 -39.22 6.56
CA VAL A 298 -5.53 -38.81 5.40
C VAL A 298 -5.12 -37.37 5.61
N LYS A 299 -3.82 -37.12 5.63
CA LYS A 299 -3.27 -35.77 5.70
C LYS A 299 -3.13 -35.15 4.31
N VAL A 300 -3.21 -33.83 4.28
CA VAL A 300 -2.79 -32.98 3.15
C VAL A 300 -1.61 -32.18 3.66
N GLU A 301 -0.41 -32.37 3.08
CA GLU A 301 0.83 -31.73 3.55
C GLU A 301 1.64 -31.22 2.34
N LYS A 302 2.37 -30.11 2.52
CA LYS A 302 3.31 -29.63 1.50
C LYS A 302 4.49 -30.59 1.34
N THR A 303 5.00 -30.69 0.13
CA THR A 303 6.21 -31.45 -0.20
C THR A 303 6.99 -30.74 -1.31
N LYS A 304 8.18 -31.27 -1.60
CA LYS A 304 8.99 -30.85 -2.75
C LYS A 304 9.46 -32.08 -3.50
N ILE A 305 8.90 -32.33 -4.68
CA ILE A 305 9.33 -33.44 -5.51
C ILE A 305 10.61 -33.08 -6.26
N THR A 306 11.64 -33.91 -6.08
CA THR A 306 12.95 -33.74 -6.74
C THR A 306 13.23 -34.81 -7.77
N THR A 307 12.56 -35.97 -7.67
CA THR A 307 12.70 -37.11 -8.58
C THR A 307 11.38 -37.85 -8.73
N GLY A 308 11.07 -38.35 -9.92
CA GLY A 308 9.89 -39.15 -10.19
C GLY A 308 9.42 -38.98 -11.64
N THR A 309 8.56 -39.88 -12.12
CA THR A 309 7.87 -39.72 -13.40
C THR A 309 6.39 -39.52 -13.10
N PRO A 310 5.73 -38.48 -13.66
CA PRO A 310 4.31 -38.27 -13.42
C PRO A 310 3.51 -39.44 -13.98
N ILE A 311 2.53 -39.91 -13.22
CA ILE A 311 1.57 -40.91 -13.70
C ILE A 311 0.47 -40.27 -14.54
N LEU A 312 0.32 -38.93 -14.48
CA LEU A 312 -0.66 -38.13 -15.19
C LEU A 312 -0.12 -36.71 -15.39
N VAL A 313 -0.43 -36.11 -16.53
CA VAL A 313 -0.15 -34.70 -16.85
C VAL A 313 -1.43 -34.08 -17.41
N HIS A 314 -1.92 -33.04 -16.75
CA HIS A 314 -2.97 -32.16 -17.27
C HIS A 314 -2.33 -30.93 -17.90
N ASN A 315 -2.88 -30.47 -19.02
CA ASN A 315 -2.47 -29.23 -19.67
C ASN A 315 -3.67 -28.26 -19.68
N SER A 316 -3.41 -26.98 -19.40
CA SER A 316 -4.39 -25.91 -19.43
C SER A 316 -4.95 -25.67 -20.84
N GLN A 317 -5.88 -24.73 -20.99
CA GLN A 317 -6.13 -24.10 -22.29
C GLN A 317 -4.89 -23.32 -22.78
N PRO A 318 -4.74 -23.08 -24.10
CA PRO A 318 -3.58 -22.34 -24.61
C PRO A 318 -3.59 -20.89 -24.14
N LEU A 319 -2.41 -20.26 -24.06
CA LEU A 319 -2.24 -18.87 -23.63
C LEU A 319 -3.17 -17.89 -24.37
N SER A 320 -3.42 -18.13 -25.67
CA SER A 320 -4.37 -17.33 -26.47
C SER A 320 -5.77 -17.24 -25.87
N GLU A 321 -6.22 -18.27 -25.15
CA GLU A 321 -7.52 -18.28 -24.46
C GLU A 321 -7.40 -17.70 -23.04
N LEU A 322 -6.31 -18.02 -22.33
CA LEU A 322 -6.08 -17.53 -20.96
C LEU A 322 -5.99 -16.00 -20.88
N ILE A 323 -5.36 -15.36 -21.87
CA ILE A 323 -5.28 -13.89 -21.90
C ILE A 323 -6.64 -13.23 -22.16
N VAL A 324 -7.63 -13.94 -22.70
CA VAL A 324 -8.99 -13.41 -22.87
C VAL A 324 -9.64 -13.22 -21.51
N GLN A 325 -9.50 -14.20 -20.59
CA GLN A 325 -9.95 -14.05 -19.20
C GLN A 325 -9.23 -12.87 -18.53
N LEU A 326 -7.90 -12.84 -18.62
CA LEU A 326 -7.06 -11.77 -18.07
C LEU A 326 -7.49 -10.38 -18.56
N ASN A 327 -7.69 -10.18 -19.86
CA ASN A 327 -7.95 -8.85 -20.41
C ASN A 327 -9.43 -8.46 -20.41
N LYS A 328 -10.35 -9.37 -20.77
CA LYS A 328 -11.79 -9.08 -20.81
C LYS A 328 -12.42 -8.99 -19.43
N GLN A 329 -12.06 -9.89 -18.51
CA GLN A 329 -12.54 -9.86 -17.12
C GLN A 329 -11.64 -9.03 -16.20
N SER A 330 -10.47 -8.60 -16.67
CA SER A 330 -9.50 -7.83 -15.89
C SER A 330 -8.94 -8.60 -14.69
N ASP A 331 -8.76 -9.91 -14.87
CA ASP A 331 -8.42 -10.86 -13.82
C ASP A 331 -7.00 -10.63 -13.25
N ASN A 332 -6.91 -10.27 -11.98
CA ASN A 332 -5.64 -10.01 -11.30
C ASN A 332 -4.84 -11.31 -11.12
N PHE A 333 -5.52 -12.39 -10.76
CA PHE A 333 -4.91 -13.67 -10.48
C PHE A 333 -4.14 -14.19 -11.71
N TYR A 334 -4.78 -14.15 -12.88
CA TYR A 334 -4.14 -14.55 -14.14
C TYR A 334 -2.90 -13.69 -14.45
N ALA A 335 -2.96 -12.39 -14.20
CA ALA A 335 -1.83 -11.50 -14.48
C ALA A 335 -0.61 -11.83 -13.60
N GLU A 336 -0.81 -12.11 -12.32
CA GLU A 336 0.30 -12.48 -11.42
C GLU A 336 0.89 -13.86 -11.73
N MET A 337 0.03 -14.83 -12.06
CA MET A 337 0.46 -16.16 -12.47
C MET A 337 1.32 -16.10 -13.74
N LEU A 338 0.92 -15.31 -14.73
CA LEU A 338 1.71 -15.08 -15.94
C LEU A 338 3.01 -14.34 -15.66
N LEU A 339 3.00 -13.34 -14.76
CA LEU A 339 4.20 -12.61 -14.38
C LEU A 339 5.25 -13.54 -13.78
N LYS A 340 4.87 -14.37 -12.80
CA LYS A 340 5.79 -15.34 -12.19
C LYS A 340 6.23 -16.40 -13.19
N GLU A 341 5.36 -16.83 -14.10
CA GLU A 341 5.74 -17.77 -15.16
C GLU A 341 6.79 -17.20 -16.12
N LEU A 342 6.68 -15.92 -16.49
CA LEU A 342 7.72 -15.25 -17.28
C LEU A 342 9.07 -15.32 -16.58
N GLY A 343 9.09 -15.09 -15.27
CA GLY A 343 10.27 -15.26 -14.43
C GLY A 343 10.82 -16.69 -14.48
N VAL A 344 9.98 -17.72 -14.33
CA VAL A 344 10.46 -19.11 -14.40
C VAL A 344 11.05 -19.43 -15.77
N VAL A 345 10.32 -19.13 -16.84
CA VAL A 345 10.72 -19.54 -18.20
C VAL A 345 11.98 -18.80 -18.67
N ALA A 346 12.16 -17.53 -18.30
CA ALA A 346 13.29 -16.72 -18.74
C ALA A 346 14.48 -16.71 -17.77
N LYS A 347 14.23 -16.82 -16.46
CA LYS A 347 15.23 -16.62 -15.40
C LYS A 347 15.39 -17.83 -14.47
N ASN A 348 14.54 -18.86 -14.60
CA ASN A 348 14.47 -20.00 -13.69
C ASN A 348 14.15 -19.58 -12.24
N GLU A 349 13.32 -18.54 -12.09
CA GLU A 349 12.88 -18.00 -10.81
C GLU A 349 11.43 -17.52 -10.90
N GLY A 350 10.52 -18.17 -10.18
CA GLY A 350 9.09 -17.81 -10.19
C GLY A 350 8.75 -16.76 -9.15
N SER A 351 9.25 -15.55 -9.33
CA SER A 351 9.06 -14.41 -8.44
C SER A 351 8.49 -13.20 -9.18
N PHE A 352 7.84 -12.29 -8.44
CA PHE A 352 7.34 -11.03 -9.00
C PHE A 352 8.47 -10.22 -9.63
N ASN A 353 9.62 -10.12 -8.94
CA ASN A 353 10.79 -9.38 -9.42
C ASN A 353 11.38 -10.00 -10.68
N ALA A 354 11.57 -11.32 -10.73
CA ALA A 354 12.09 -11.99 -11.93
C ALA A 354 11.15 -11.81 -13.13
N GLY A 355 9.83 -11.84 -12.91
CA GLY A 355 8.85 -11.53 -13.94
C GLY A 355 8.93 -10.08 -14.42
N ALA A 356 9.03 -9.11 -13.51
CA ALA A 356 9.15 -7.70 -13.84
C ALA A 356 10.45 -7.41 -14.62
N ASP A 357 11.57 -8.05 -14.26
CA ASP A 357 12.84 -7.96 -14.98
C ASP A 357 12.70 -8.45 -16.44
N VAL A 358 11.90 -9.49 -16.68
CA VAL A 358 11.63 -10.00 -18.04
C VAL A 358 10.81 -9.01 -18.85
N ILE A 359 9.86 -8.31 -18.22
CA ILE A 359 9.11 -7.24 -18.86
C ILE A 359 10.04 -6.06 -19.20
N GLU A 360 10.95 -5.68 -18.31
CA GLU A 360 11.93 -4.63 -18.60
C GLU A 360 12.83 -5.01 -19.80
N GLU A 361 13.29 -6.27 -19.88
CA GLU A 361 14.04 -6.78 -21.04
C GLU A 361 13.22 -6.75 -22.33
N PHE A 362 11.93 -7.07 -22.25
CA PHE A 362 11.00 -6.98 -23.37
C PHE A 362 10.81 -5.52 -23.83
N LEU A 363 10.66 -4.57 -22.92
CA LEU A 363 10.55 -3.14 -23.26
C LEU A 363 11.83 -2.62 -23.92
N LYS A 364 13.01 -3.03 -23.44
CA LYS A 364 14.31 -2.72 -24.10
C LYS A 364 14.37 -3.28 -25.52
N LYS A 365 13.91 -4.52 -25.73
CA LYS A 365 13.80 -5.13 -27.07
C LYS A 365 12.86 -4.33 -27.98
N ALA A 366 11.80 -3.75 -27.42
CA ALA A 366 10.82 -2.93 -28.12
C ALA A 366 11.25 -1.46 -28.33
N ASP A 367 12.46 -1.07 -27.90
CA ASP A 367 12.95 0.32 -27.91
C ASP A 367 12.02 1.29 -27.15
N ILE A 368 11.47 0.81 -26.03
CA ILE A 368 10.63 1.57 -25.10
C ILE A 368 11.46 1.96 -23.89
N ASP A 369 11.36 3.22 -23.47
CA ASP A 369 12.04 3.73 -22.30
C ASP A 369 11.68 2.93 -21.04
N THR A 370 12.69 2.53 -20.26
CA THR A 370 12.53 1.73 -19.04
C THR A 370 12.64 2.58 -17.77
N THR A 371 12.34 3.88 -17.86
CA THR A 371 12.23 4.79 -16.71
C THR A 371 10.82 4.68 -16.12
N TYR A 372 10.52 3.55 -15.50
CA TYR A 372 9.21 3.21 -14.92
C TYR A 372 9.37 2.34 -13.67
N ARG A 373 8.26 2.05 -13.00
CA ARG A 373 8.23 1.06 -11.91
C ARG A 373 7.09 0.08 -12.12
N GLN A 374 7.42 -1.20 -11.97
CA GLN A 374 6.47 -2.30 -11.91
C GLN A 374 6.88 -3.21 -10.77
N VAL A 375 5.94 -3.53 -9.89
CA VAL A 375 6.15 -4.44 -8.75
C VAL A 375 5.15 -5.61 -8.73
N ASP A 376 4.11 -5.57 -9.55
CA ASP A 376 3.17 -6.67 -9.77
C ASP A 376 2.81 -6.82 -11.26
N GLY A 377 1.96 -7.78 -11.61
CA GLY A 377 1.48 -8.00 -12.98
C GLY A 377 0.11 -7.38 -13.27
N SER A 378 -0.72 -7.23 -12.24
CA SER A 378 -2.12 -6.86 -12.37
C SER A 378 -2.37 -5.34 -12.37
N GLY A 379 -1.44 -4.55 -11.84
CA GLY A 379 -1.58 -3.13 -11.54
C GLY A 379 -2.42 -2.85 -10.31
N LEU A 380 -2.60 -3.83 -9.42
CA LEU A 380 -3.30 -3.63 -8.13
C LEU A 380 -2.42 -2.81 -7.17
N SER A 381 -1.10 -2.94 -7.29
CA SER A 381 -0.16 -2.13 -6.52
C SER A 381 -0.22 -0.67 -6.94
N ARG A 382 -0.31 0.20 -5.93
CA ARG A 382 -0.18 1.66 -6.11
C ARG A 382 1.27 2.12 -6.19
N MET A 383 2.22 1.18 -6.26
CA MET A 383 3.63 1.46 -6.52
C MET A 383 3.99 1.34 -8.00
N ASP A 384 3.10 0.79 -8.84
CA ASP A 384 3.30 0.77 -10.28
C ASP A 384 3.16 2.18 -10.86
N LEU A 385 4.13 2.56 -11.69
CA LEU A 385 4.25 3.90 -12.25
C LEU A 385 4.73 3.78 -13.69
N ILE A 386 3.85 4.02 -14.65
CA ILE A 386 4.14 4.01 -16.09
C ILE A 386 3.68 5.31 -16.75
N SER A 387 4.29 5.67 -17.88
CA SER A 387 3.84 6.82 -18.66
C SER A 387 2.84 6.42 -19.76
N PRO A 388 1.92 7.33 -20.16
CA PRO A 388 1.05 7.11 -21.31
C PRO A 388 1.83 6.85 -22.59
N LYS A 389 3.03 7.44 -22.71
CA LYS A 389 3.93 7.23 -23.85
C LYS A 389 4.47 5.81 -23.90
N GLN A 390 4.95 5.26 -22.78
CA GLN A 390 5.38 3.86 -22.70
C GLN A 390 4.23 2.93 -23.10
N MET A 391 3.02 3.17 -22.59
CA MET A 391 1.84 2.38 -22.93
C MET A 391 1.46 2.46 -24.41
N ALA A 392 1.40 3.66 -24.98
CA ALA A 392 1.04 3.83 -26.39
C ALA A 392 2.13 3.31 -27.35
N GLN A 393 3.41 3.42 -26.96
CA GLN A 393 4.52 2.80 -27.69
C GLN A 393 4.46 1.27 -27.63
N LEU A 394 4.08 0.68 -26.49
CA LEU A 394 3.83 -0.76 -26.38
C LEU A 394 2.75 -1.22 -27.36
N LEU A 395 1.61 -0.54 -27.39
CA LEU A 395 0.51 -0.86 -28.32
C LEU A 395 0.95 -0.70 -29.78
N LYS A 396 1.68 0.38 -30.10
CA LYS A 396 2.27 0.57 -31.43
C LYS A 396 3.21 -0.59 -31.79
N TYR A 397 4.10 -1.00 -30.89
CA TYR A 397 5.04 -2.11 -31.10
C TYR A 397 4.28 -3.43 -31.35
N VAL A 398 3.30 -3.75 -30.51
CA VAL A 398 2.47 -4.96 -30.61
C VAL A 398 1.73 -5.02 -31.95
N SER A 399 1.24 -3.89 -32.47
CA SER A 399 0.55 -3.84 -33.77
C SER A 399 1.40 -4.32 -34.97
N GLN A 400 2.72 -4.43 -34.79
CA GLN A 400 3.66 -4.89 -35.81
C GLN A 400 4.15 -6.33 -35.61
N GLN A 401 3.69 -7.02 -34.56
CA GLN A 401 4.12 -8.37 -34.23
C GLN A 401 3.21 -9.44 -34.83
N GLU A 402 3.71 -10.68 -34.93
CA GLU A 402 2.95 -11.83 -35.46
C GLU A 402 1.76 -12.22 -34.56
N TYR A 403 1.79 -11.86 -33.27
CA TYR A 403 0.75 -12.16 -32.30
C TYR A 403 -0.29 -11.01 -32.14
N LYS A 404 -0.27 -9.99 -32.99
CA LYS A 404 -1.12 -8.80 -32.86
C LYS A 404 -2.61 -9.11 -32.84
N GLU A 405 -3.08 -10.04 -33.67
CA GLU A 405 -4.50 -10.41 -33.72
C GLU A 405 -4.95 -11.08 -32.41
N VAL A 406 -4.11 -11.95 -31.84
CA VAL A 406 -4.37 -12.64 -30.57
C VAL A 406 -4.42 -11.63 -29.42
N PHE A 407 -3.48 -10.68 -29.38
CA PHE A 407 -3.48 -9.60 -28.39
C PHE A 407 -4.75 -8.75 -28.50
N GLU A 408 -5.09 -8.26 -29.70
CA GLU A 408 -6.23 -7.37 -29.91
C GLU A 408 -7.58 -8.05 -29.63
N GLN A 409 -7.72 -9.34 -29.97
CA GLN A 409 -8.93 -10.13 -29.67
C GLN A 409 -9.14 -10.34 -28.16
N SER A 410 -8.07 -10.33 -27.38
CA SER A 410 -8.17 -10.43 -25.92
C SER A 410 -8.72 -9.15 -25.25
N LEU A 411 -8.71 -8.01 -25.95
CA LEU A 411 -9.17 -6.73 -25.38
C LEU A 411 -10.71 -6.67 -25.32
N PRO A 412 -11.29 -6.02 -24.29
CA PRO A 412 -12.70 -5.65 -24.29
C PRO A 412 -13.09 -4.81 -25.50
N ILE A 413 -14.29 -5.06 -26.04
CA ILE A 413 -14.85 -4.32 -27.18
C ILE A 413 -15.98 -3.41 -26.70
N ALA A 414 -15.90 -2.12 -27.03
CA ALA A 414 -16.88 -1.11 -26.67
C ALA A 414 -18.32 -1.50 -27.08
N GLY A 415 -19.22 -1.53 -26.09
CA GLY A 415 -20.63 -1.88 -26.30
C GLY A 415 -20.90 -3.36 -26.57
N VAL A 416 -19.91 -4.24 -26.43
CA VAL A 416 -20.03 -5.67 -26.76
C VAL A 416 -19.71 -6.57 -25.57
N ASP A 417 -18.49 -6.49 -25.01
CA ASP A 417 -18.03 -7.46 -24.01
C ASP A 417 -17.05 -6.89 -22.97
N GLY A 418 -16.68 -7.75 -22.02
CA GLY A 418 -15.75 -7.43 -20.93
C GLY A 418 -16.16 -6.20 -20.14
N THR A 419 -15.16 -5.44 -19.71
CA THR A 419 -15.34 -4.20 -18.94
C THR A 419 -15.87 -3.02 -19.76
N LEU A 420 -15.99 -3.15 -21.09
CA LEU A 420 -16.54 -2.11 -21.98
C LEU A 420 -17.96 -2.42 -22.49
N LYS A 421 -18.57 -3.54 -22.09
CA LYS A 421 -19.89 -3.99 -22.57
C LYS A 421 -21.00 -2.94 -22.46
N SER A 422 -20.92 -2.06 -21.46
CA SER A 422 -21.92 -1.02 -21.17
C SER A 422 -21.45 0.40 -21.54
N ARG A 423 -20.28 0.55 -22.15
CA ARG A 423 -19.67 1.85 -22.47
C ARG A 423 -19.76 2.15 -23.97
N MET A 424 -19.87 3.44 -24.31
CA MET A 424 -19.85 3.96 -25.68
C MET A 424 -20.94 3.43 -26.63
N ILE A 425 -22.01 2.82 -26.12
CA ILE A 425 -23.17 2.36 -26.91
C ILE A 425 -23.84 3.54 -27.63
N GLY A 426 -24.19 3.36 -28.90
CA GLY A 426 -24.82 4.39 -29.74
C GLY A 426 -23.87 5.48 -30.24
N THR A 427 -22.56 5.30 -30.04
CA THR A 427 -21.52 6.23 -30.53
C THR A 427 -20.70 5.59 -31.66
N SER A 428 -19.85 6.36 -32.34
CA SER A 428 -18.92 5.85 -33.35
C SER A 428 -17.81 4.95 -32.80
N ALA A 429 -17.64 4.91 -31.47
CA ALA A 429 -16.72 4.00 -30.80
C ALA A 429 -17.32 2.61 -30.55
N GLU A 430 -18.64 2.45 -30.58
CA GLU A 430 -19.30 1.15 -30.41
C GLU A 430 -18.79 0.13 -31.44
N LYS A 431 -18.38 -1.06 -31.00
CA LYS A 431 -17.79 -2.14 -31.82
C LYS A 431 -16.48 -1.78 -32.52
N ASN A 432 -15.92 -0.61 -32.27
CA ASN A 432 -14.70 -0.11 -32.90
C ASN A 432 -13.55 0.00 -31.90
N VAL A 433 -13.81 0.57 -30.71
CA VAL A 433 -12.79 0.68 -29.66
C VAL A 433 -12.56 -0.69 -29.02
N HIS A 434 -11.32 -1.16 -29.10
CA HIS A 434 -10.82 -2.37 -28.46
C HIS A 434 -9.79 -1.94 -27.42
N ALA A 435 -10.15 -1.93 -26.13
CA ALA A 435 -9.31 -1.32 -25.11
C ALA A 435 -9.44 -1.97 -23.74
N LYS A 436 -8.31 -2.01 -23.03
CA LYS A 436 -8.24 -2.40 -21.63
C LYS A 436 -8.58 -1.21 -20.75
N THR A 437 -9.42 -1.46 -19.75
CA THR A 437 -9.72 -0.53 -18.66
C THR A 437 -8.86 -0.80 -17.43
N GLY A 438 -8.64 0.22 -16.62
CA GLY A 438 -8.16 0.11 -15.24
C GLY A 438 -8.93 1.05 -14.34
N SER A 439 -9.33 0.60 -13.15
CA SER A 439 -10.06 1.42 -12.18
C SER A 439 -9.71 1.01 -10.75
N MET A 440 -9.35 1.99 -9.92
CA MET A 440 -9.24 1.86 -8.46
C MET A 440 -9.64 3.20 -7.83
N SER A 441 -9.80 3.27 -6.50
CA SER A 441 -10.03 4.57 -5.82
C SER A 441 -8.95 5.60 -6.22
N GLY A 442 -9.34 6.73 -6.82
CA GLY A 442 -8.40 7.76 -7.27
C GLY A 442 -7.84 7.59 -8.70
N ILE A 443 -8.11 6.47 -9.38
CA ILE A 443 -7.40 6.07 -10.60
C ILE A 443 -8.37 5.51 -11.65
N ASN A 444 -8.27 5.99 -12.89
CA ASN A 444 -8.99 5.44 -14.04
C ASN A 444 -8.11 5.47 -15.30
N SER A 445 -8.02 4.35 -16.01
CA SER A 445 -7.19 4.21 -17.22
C SER A 445 -7.97 3.55 -18.36
N LEU A 446 -7.67 3.93 -19.60
CA LEU A 446 -8.17 3.32 -20.82
C LEU A 446 -7.07 3.33 -21.88
N SER A 447 -6.69 2.17 -22.42
CA SER A 447 -5.67 2.09 -23.47
C SER A 447 -5.96 0.95 -24.44
N GLY A 448 -5.72 1.18 -25.72
CA GLY A 448 -6.01 0.19 -26.76
C GLY A 448 -6.00 0.78 -28.16
N TYR A 449 -6.85 0.24 -29.02
CA TYR A 449 -6.94 0.60 -30.42
C TYR A 449 -8.31 1.16 -30.79
N VAL A 450 -8.33 2.03 -31.78
CA VAL A 450 -9.54 2.55 -32.41
C VAL A 450 -9.27 2.78 -33.90
N THR A 451 -10.23 2.43 -34.76
CA THR A 451 -10.14 2.73 -36.19
C THR A 451 -10.78 4.08 -36.45
N ASP A 452 -10.06 4.98 -37.11
CA ASP A 452 -10.52 6.32 -37.46
C ASP A 452 -11.40 6.32 -38.73
N GLN A 453 -11.85 7.49 -39.19
CA GLN A 453 -12.71 7.59 -40.38
C GLN A 453 -11.99 7.32 -41.70
N ASN A 454 -10.67 7.44 -41.72
CA ASN A 454 -9.85 7.09 -42.87
C ASN A 454 -9.59 5.57 -42.94
N GLY A 455 -10.02 4.81 -41.93
CA GLY A 455 -9.71 3.39 -41.80
C GLY A 455 -8.33 3.13 -41.21
N ASP A 456 -7.63 4.15 -40.72
CA ASP A 456 -6.37 4.00 -40.02
C ASP A 456 -6.59 3.56 -38.58
N LYS A 457 -5.80 2.59 -38.12
CA LYS A 457 -5.83 2.12 -36.74
C LYS A 457 -4.93 3.00 -35.88
N LEU A 458 -5.51 3.59 -34.84
CA LEU A 458 -4.82 4.43 -33.86
C LEU A 458 -4.59 3.63 -32.58
N ALA A 459 -3.38 3.69 -32.04
CA ALA A 459 -3.05 3.22 -30.69
C ALA A 459 -3.12 4.40 -29.74
N PHE A 460 -3.86 4.27 -28.64
CA PHE A 460 -4.04 5.36 -27.68
C PHE A 460 -3.86 4.90 -26.23
N SER A 461 -3.42 5.84 -25.38
CA SER A 461 -3.40 5.69 -23.93
C SER A 461 -3.97 6.92 -23.25
N ILE A 462 -4.85 6.71 -22.27
CA ILE A 462 -5.44 7.74 -21.41
C ILE A 462 -5.31 7.24 -19.97
N LEU A 463 -4.44 7.88 -19.18
CA LEU A 463 -4.23 7.57 -17.76
C LEU A 463 -4.71 8.76 -16.91
N LEU A 464 -5.54 8.49 -15.91
CA LEU A 464 -6.12 9.52 -15.02
C LEU A 464 -5.83 9.17 -13.55
N ASN A 465 -5.23 10.10 -12.84
CA ASN A 465 -5.03 10.07 -11.38
C ASN A 465 -5.73 11.27 -10.73
N GLY A 466 -5.85 11.27 -9.40
CA GLY A 466 -6.60 12.31 -8.68
C GLY A 466 -8.11 12.22 -8.89
N VAL A 467 -8.63 11.04 -9.28
CA VAL A 467 -10.03 10.84 -9.62
C VAL A 467 -10.90 10.74 -8.38
N ARG A 468 -11.82 11.70 -8.21
CA ARG A 468 -12.82 11.65 -7.12
C ARG A 468 -14.01 10.75 -7.44
N THR A 469 -14.48 10.78 -8.69
CA THR A 469 -15.64 10.00 -9.15
C THR A 469 -15.32 9.28 -10.45
N SER A 470 -15.33 7.94 -10.42
CA SER A 470 -15.02 7.12 -11.60
C SER A 470 -15.97 7.35 -12.78
N SER A 471 -17.21 7.79 -12.53
CA SER A 471 -18.15 8.16 -13.60
C SER A 471 -17.68 9.34 -14.43
N SER A 472 -17.11 10.37 -13.79
CA SER A 472 -16.57 11.56 -14.47
C SER A 472 -15.31 11.24 -15.26
N ALA A 473 -14.42 10.43 -14.69
CA ALA A 473 -13.23 9.94 -15.39
C ALA A 473 -13.59 9.03 -16.58
N THR A 474 -14.57 8.13 -16.41
CA THR A 474 -15.08 7.28 -17.49
C THR A 474 -15.68 8.11 -18.62
N ALA A 475 -16.46 9.14 -18.30
CA ALA A 475 -17.03 10.05 -19.29
C ALA A 475 -15.95 10.80 -20.10
N PHE A 476 -14.87 11.23 -19.43
CA PHE A 476 -13.72 11.83 -20.11
C PHE A 476 -13.04 10.85 -21.07
N GLN A 477 -12.74 9.63 -20.61
CA GLN A 477 -12.14 8.58 -21.44
C GLN A 477 -13.00 8.24 -22.66
N ASP A 478 -14.30 8.06 -22.45
CA ASP A 478 -15.25 7.77 -23.53
C ASP A 478 -15.31 8.92 -24.53
N ALA A 479 -15.30 10.18 -24.08
CA ALA A 479 -15.28 11.34 -24.95
C ALA A 479 -14.02 11.37 -25.84
N VAL A 480 -12.84 11.12 -25.28
CA VAL A 480 -11.59 11.03 -26.06
C VAL A 480 -11.65 9.86 -27.04
N ALA A 481 -12.06 8.67 -26.62
CA ALA A 481 -12.14 7.49 -27.50
C ALA A 481 -13.13 7.70 -28.67
N VAL A 482 -14.28 8.33 -28.40
CA VAL A 482 -15.25 8.72 -29.43
C VAL A 482 -14.65 9.75 -30.39
N LEU A 483 -13.94 10.77 -29.90
CA LEU A 483 -13.26 11.74 -30.76
C LEU A 483 -12.26 11.07 -31.70
N LEU A 484 -11.46 10.13 -31.19
CA LEU A 484 -10.49 9.39 -32.00
C LEU A 484 -11.16 8.54 -33.08
N SER A 485 -12.31 7.92 -32.80
CA SER A 485 -13.09 7.18 -33.81
C SER A 485 -13.64 8.06 -34.94
N GLN A 486 -13.67 9.38 -34.75
CA GLN A 486 -14.18 10.37 -35.71
C GLN A 486 -13.07 11.17 -36.40
N TYR A 487 -11.80 10.90 -36.07
CA TYR A 487 -10.66 11.56 -36.66
C TYR A 487 -10.53 11.20 -38.17
N PRO A 488 -10.14 12.13 -39.06
CA PRO A 488 -9.88 13.56 -38.87
C PRO A 488 -11.07 14.44 -39.33
N ASN A 489 -12.07 14.70 -38.48
CA ASN A 489 -13.07 15.74 -38.80
C ASN A 489 -12.59 17.14 -38.36
N GLN A 490 -12.30 17.97 -39.37
CA GLN A 490 -11.78 19.36 -39.38
C GLN A 490 -11.08 19.85 -38.10
N THR A 491 -9.75 19.80 -38.18
CA THR A 491 -8.76 20.50 -37.36
C THR A 491 -9.00 22.01 -37.39
N GLY A 492 -9.36 22.61 -36.25
CA GLY A 492 -9.11 24.03 -36.02
C GLY A 492 -7.66 24.23 -35.58
N ASP A 493 -7.13 25.44 -35.70
CA ASP A 493 -5.81 25.76 -35.13
C ASP A 493 -5.87 25.57 -33.60
N GLY A 494 -5.00 24.71 -33.06
CA GLY A 494 -4.85 24.51 -31.63
C GLY A 494 -4.40 25.80 -30.96
N VAL A 495 -4.98 26.12 -29.81
CA VAL A 495 -4.53 27.23 -28.97
C VAL A 495 -3.63 26.63 -27.91
N GLN A 496 -2.31 26.88 -28.00
CA GLN A 496 -1.44 26.67 -26.84
C GLN A 496 -1.90 27.62 -25.74
N THR A 497 -2.30 27.05 -24.61
CA THR A 497 -2.50 27.79 -23.37
C THR A 497 -1.14 28.35 -22.93
N ILE A 498 -1.04 29.68 -22.85
CA ILE A 498 0.14 30.35 -22.29
C ILE A 498 0.13 30.04 -20.79
N ALA A 499 1.19 29.43 -20.28
CA ALA A 499 1.34 29.21 -18.85
C ALA A 499 1.31 30.55 -18.11
N ASP A 500 0.49 30.64 -17.05
CA ASP A 500 0.48 31.81 -16.17
C ASP A 500 1.90 32.02 -15.60
N THR A 501 2.46 33.21 -15.80
CA THR A 501 3.77 33.56 -15.25
C THR A 501 3.59 34.17 -13.86
N PHE A 502 4.11 33.50 -12.83
CA PHE A 502 4.08 33.96 -11.45
C PHE A 502 5.38 34.67 -11.06
N LEU A 503 5.36 35.42 -9.95
CA LEU A 503 6.51 36.20 -9.47
C LEU A 503 7.75 35.33 -9.21
N LEU A 504 7.57 34.09 -8.76
CA LEU A 504 8.66 33.16 -8.51
C LEU A 504 8.90 32.14 -9.65
N SER A 505 8.22 32.28 -10.80
CA SER A 505 8.37 31.33 -11.93
C SER A 505 9.82 31.20 -12.39
N THR A 506 10.53 32.32 -12.54
CA THR A 506 11.95 32.32 -12.96
C THR A 506 12.89 31.67 -11.94
N LEU A 507 12.45 31.50 -10.69
CA LEU A 507 13.22 30.88 -9.63
C LEU A 507 12.95 29.38 -9.54
N ILE A 508 11.68 28.97 -9.65
CA ILE A 508 11.22 27.61 -9.38
C ILE A 508 11.18 26.75 -10.64
N ASP A 509 10.72 27.28 -11.77
CA ASP A 509 10.56 26.50 -13.01
C ASP A 509 11.87 25.87 -13.50
N PRO A 510 13.05 26.52 -13.45
CA PRO A 510 14.31 25.89 -13.83
C PRO A 510 14.70 24.67 -12.97
N ILE A 511 14.25 24.61 -11.71
CA ILE A 511 14.48 23.46 -10.84
C ILE A 511 13.60 22.30 -11.30
N LEU A 512 12.33 22.58 -11.57
CA LEU A 512 11.34 21.57 -11.94
C LEU A 512 11.53 21.01 -13.34
N ASN A 513 12.16 21.77 -14.23
CA ASN A 513 12.40 21.38 -15.62
C ASN A 513 13.74 20.61 -15.79
N GLN A 514 14.38 20.17 -14.71
CA GLN A 514 15.56 19.31 -14.78
C GLN A 514 15.19 17.92 -15.34
N GLU A 515 16.02 17.35 -16.22
CA GLU A 515 15.74 16.05 -16.88
C GLU A 515 15.53 14.89 -15.90
N ASN A 516 16.16 14.92 -14.73
CA ASN A 516 15.99 13.90 -13.69
C ASN A 516 14.64 13.95 -12.96
N LEU A 517 13.84 15.01 -13.17
CA LEU A 517 12.45 15.13 -12.71
C LEU A 517 11.44 14.82 -13.82
N LYS A 518 11.89 14.46 -15.02
CA LYS A 518 11.03 13.93 -16.06
C LYS A 518 10.32 12.67 -15.55
N GLY A 519 9.00 12.61 -15.69
CA GLY A 519 8.19 11.55 -15.11
C GLY A 519 7.47 11.90 -13.82
N VAL A 520 7.81 13.02 -13.19
CA VAL A 520 7.24 13.44 -11.90
C VAL A 520 6.09 14.42 -12.12
N THR A 521 4.95 14.14 -11.50
CA THR A 521 3.84 15.08 -11.34
C THR A 521 4.09 15.94 -10.10
N THR A 522 3.96 17.26 -10.23
CA THR A 522 4.29 18.21 -9.18
C THR A 522 3.12 19.14 -8.88
N GLY A 523 2.58 19.07 -7.67
CA GLY A 523 1.64 20.08 -7.15
C GLY A 523 2.38 21.05 -6.23
N ILE A 524 2.40 22.34 -6.58
CA ILE A 524 3.12 23.36 -5.80
C ILE A 524 2.26 24.60 -5.65
N VAL A 525 2.24 25.15 -4.43
CA VAL A 525 1.74 26.50 -4.14
C VAL A 525 2.71 27.19 -3.20
N VAL A 526 3.04 28.45 -3.48
CA VAL A 526 3.79 29.34 -2.59
C VAL A 526 2.97 30.62 -2.43
N GLY A 527 2.77 31.04 -1.18
CA GLY A 527 2.10 32.30 -0.92
C GLY A 527 2.69 33.08 0.25
N SER A 528 2.37 34.37 0.28
CA SER A 528 2.77 35.31 1.31
C SER A 528 1.73 35.41 2.42
N LEU A 529 2.21 35.46 3.67
CA LEU A 529 1.41 35.75 4.85
C LEU A 529 1.31 37.26 5.13
N ASP A 530 2.15 38.08 4.48
CA ASP A 530 2.26 39.52 4.74
C ASP A 530 1.48 40.38 3.73
N ARG A 531 1.15 39.80 2.57
CA ARG A 531 0.41 40.50 1.49
C ARG A 531 -1.09 40.49 1.71
N LYS A 532 -1.76 41.42 1.03
CA LYS A 532 -3.23 41.52 1.06
C LYS A 532 -3.86 40.42 0.22
N SER A 533 -5.09 40.06 0.58
CA SER A 533 -5.91 39.11 -0.17
C SER A 533 -6.00 39.49 -1.66
N GLY A 534 -5.76 38.50 -2.52
CA GLY A 534 -5.66 38.66 -3.98
C GLY A 534 -4.22 38.80 -4.51
N GLU A 535 -3.23 39.07 -3.65
CA GLU A 535 -1.81 39.15 -3.99
C GLU A 535 -0.97 38.09 -3.26
N GLU A 536 -1.63 37.17 -2.55
CA GLU A 536 -0.99 36.21 -1.65
C GLU A 536 -0.25 35.11 -2.42
N VAL A 537 -0.77 34.60 -3.54
CA VAL A 537 -0.13 33.50 -4.29
C VAL A 537 1.02 34.03 -5.15
N LEU A 538 2.24 33.64 -4.80
CA LEU A 538 3.47 34.07 -5.47
C LEU A 538 3.98 33.06 -6.50
N TYR A 539 3.49 31.82 -6.42
CA TYR A 539 3.74 30.75 -7.38
C TYR A 539 2.69 29.65 -7.25
N GLN A 540 2.36 29.04 -8.38
CA GLN A 540 1.73 27.71 -8.38
C GLN A 540 2.13 26.93 -9.64
N ARG A 541 2.11 25.61 -9.50
CA ARG A 541 2.14 24.65 -10.62
C ARG A 541 1.25 23.49 -10.23
N ASP A 542 0.23 23.21 -11.04
CA ASP A 542 -0.74 22.14 -10.82
C ASP A 542 -1.27 22.12 -9.36
N GLY A 543 -1.48 23.31 -8.80
CA GLY A 543 -1.71 23.48 -7.35
C GLY A 543 -3.01 22.84 -6.85
N ASP A 544 -3.93 22.54 -7.77
CA ASP A 544 -5.22 21.92 -7.50
C ASP A 544 -5.24 20.40 -7.74
N ASP A 545 -4.18 19.83 -8.34
CA ASP A 545 -4.08 18.40 -8.59
C ASP A 545 -4.10 17.62 -7.28
N LEU A 546 -4.94 16.58 -7.23
CA LEU A 546 -5.05 15.69 -6.09
C LEU A 546 -3.95 14.63 -6.17
N LEU A 547 -3.00 14.72 -5.23
CA LEU A 547 -1.81 13.88 -5.15
C LEU A 547 -1.75 13.14 -3.81
N THR A 548 -1.06 12.01 -3.77
CA THR A 548 -0.77 11.32 -2.50
C THR A 548 0.18 12.18 -1.67
N PRO A 549 -0.21 12.64 -0.46
CA PRO A 549 0.52 13.66 0.29
C PRO A 549 1.67 13.10 1.14
N ALA A 550 1.70 11.78 1.35
CA ALA A 550 2.49 11.14 2.40
C ALA A 550 2.29 11.86 3.76
N SER A 551 3.32 11.92 4.61
CA SER A 551 3.25 12.54 5.94
C SER A 551 2.94 14.04 6.00
N ASN A 552 2.68 14.70 4.87
CA ASN A 552 2.06 16.04 4.88
C ASN A 552 0.60 15.98 5.37
N MET A 553 -0.06 14.82 5.36
CA MET A 553 -1.38 14.62 5.99
C MET A 553 -1.38 15.02 7.47
N LYS A 554 -0.26 14.78 8.18
CA LYS A 554 -0.10 15.15 9.59
C LYS A 554 -0.26 16.66 9.84
N LEU A 555 -0.07 17.52 8.83
CA LEU A 555 -0.32 18.96 8.94
C LEU A 555 -1.80 19.25 9.21
N LEU A 556 -2.70 18.51 8.57
CA LEU A 556 -4.16 18.62 8.75
C LEU A 556 -4.55 18.05 10.11
N THR A 557 -4.09 16.84 10.44
CA THR A 557 -4.34 16.20 11.75
C THR A 557 -3.88 17.09 12.90
N SER A 558 -2.69 17.69 12.80
CA SER A 558 -2.14 18.60 13.83
C SER A 558 -2.95 19.88 13.96
N ALA A 559 -3.32 20.50 12.83
CA ALA A 559 -4.11 21.74 12.82
C ALA A 559 -5.48 21.53 13.47
N THR A 560 -6.18 20.46 13.08
CA THR A 560 -7.46 20.10 13.67
C THR A 560 -7.34 19.73 15.14
N ALA A 561 -6.31 18.97 15.54
CA ALA A 561 -6.10 18.61 16.94
C ALA A 561 -5.92 19.83 17.84
N LEU A 562 -5.08 20.79 17.45
CA LEU A 562 -4.90 22.02 18.23
C LEU A 562 -6.20 22.82 18.34
N ARG A 563 -6.94 22.94 17.24
CA ARG A 563 -8.20 23.69 17.21
C ARG A 563 -9.30 23.05 18.05
N GLU A 564 -9.44 21.74 17.96
CA GLU A 564 -10.58 21.01 18.52
C GLU A 564 -10.33 20.53 19.95
N LEU A 565 -9.07 20.28 20.35
CA LEU A 565 -8.69 19.80 21.69
C LEU A 565 -7.96 20.86 22.53
N GLY A 566 -7.17 21.74 21.90
CA GLY A 566 -6.34 22.73 22.57
C GLY A 566 -4.94 22.22 22.95
N PRO A 567 -3.92 23.10 23.05
CA PRO A 567 -2.50 22.73 23.23
C PRO A 567 -2.20 22.06 24.58
N ASP A 568 -3.07 22.23 25.56
CA ASP A 568 -2.93 21.69 26.92
C ASP A 568 -3.75 20.40 27.14
N TYR A 569 -4.38 19.87 26.09
CA TYR A 569 -5.09 18.60 26.19
C TYR A 569 -4.13 17.47 26.61
N THR A 570 -4.56 16.64 27.55
CA THR A 570 -3.83 15.44 27.99
C THR A 570 -4.73 14.22 27.83
N PHE A 571 -4.17 13.13 27.32
CA PHE A 571 -4.79 11.82 27.37
C PHE A 571 -4.73 11.27 28.80
N LYS A 572 -5.59 10.29 29.10
CA LYS A 572 -5.59 9.62 30.39
C LYS A 572 -5.58 8.10 30.22
N THR A 573 -4.98 7.43 31.19
CA THR A 573 -5.11 5.99 31.39
C THR A 573 -5.56 5.77 32.83
N GLU A 574 -6.66 5.03 32.99
CA GLU A 574 -7.31 4.84 34.29
C GLU A 574 -7.18 3.39 34.74
N LEU A 575 -7.14 3.19 36.06
CA LEU A 575 -7.03 1.88 36.68
C LEU A 575 -8.18 1.67 37.67
N TYR A 576 -8.84 0.53 37.59
CA TYR A 576 -9.98 0.16 38.43
C TYR A 576 -9.77 -1.19 39.12
N LEU A 577 -10.54 -1.42 40.19
CA LEU A 577 -10.68 -2.72 40.83
C LEU A 577 -12.17 -3.12 40.86
N THR A 578 -12.46 -4.40 40.61
CA THR A 578 -13.84 -4.92 40.75
C THR A 578 -14.24 -5.18 42.20
N ALA A 579 -13.26 -5.19 43.12
CA ALA A 579 -13.48 -5.30 44.56
C ALA A 579 -12.46 -4.44 45.33
N PRO A 580 -12.82 -3.86 46.49
CA PRO A 580 -11.86 -3.15 47.32
C PRO A 580 -10.81 -4.12 47.90
N PRO A 581 -9.57 -3.66 48.15
CA PRO A 581 -8.56 -4.47 48.84
C PRO A 581 -8.98 -4.73 50.28
N ASN A 582 -8.73 -5.95 50.77
CA ASN A 582 -8.91 -6.27 52.18
C ASN A 582 -7.77 -5.70 53.04
N LYS A 583 -7.86 -5.86 54.37
CA LYS A 583 -6.87 -5.34 55.34
C LYS A 583 -5.42 -5.82 55.14
N HIS A 584 -5.20 -6.85 54.33
CA HIS A 584 -3.86 -7.40 54.02
C HIS A 584 -3.37 -7.00 52.62
N GLY A 585 -4.10 -6.11 51.93
CA GLY A 585 -3.74 -5.68 50.58
C GLY A 585 -4.14 -6.66 49.47
N LYS A 586 -4.98 -7.66 49.78
CA LYS A 586 -5.47 -8.62 48.79
C LYS A 586 -6.78 -8.13 48.19
N VAL A 587 -6.84 -8.06 46.87
CA VAL A 587 -8.05 -7.79 46.08
C VAL A 587 -8.70 -9.12 45.71
N ASP A 588 -9.91 -9.38 46.19
CA ASP A 588 -10.73 -10.54 45.80
C ASP A 588 -11.58 -10.21 44.57
N GLY A 589 -10.91 -9.83 43.50
CA GLY A 589 -11.47 -9.37 42.24
C GLY A 589 -10.39 -9.10 41.22
N ASP A 590 -10.79 -8.52 40.10
CA ASP A 590 -9.97 -8.21 38.94
C ASP A 590 -9.41 -6.79 39.04
N ILE A 591 -8.34 -6.55 38.29
CA ILE A 591 -7.81 -5.22 38.00
C ILE A 591 -8.18 -4.87 36.56
N ILE A 592 -8.63 -3.64 36.33
CA ILE A 592 -9.06 -3.20 34.99
C ILE A 592 -8.24 -1.98 34.59
N ILE A 593 -7.68 -2.00 33.39
CA ILE A 593 -6.94 -0.89 32.81
C ILE A 593 -7.76 -0.35 31.66
N LYS A 594 -8.10 0.94 31.73
CA LYS A 594 -8.87 1.62 30.69
C LYS A 594 -8.00 2.62 29.95
N GLY A 595 -7.84 2.39 28.65
CA GLY A 595 -7.12 3.29 27.74
C GLY A 595 -8.07 4.27 27.06
N TYR A 596 -7.63 5.52 26.93
CA TYR A 596 -8.33 6.57 26.17
C TYR A 596 -7.55 7.04 24.93
N GLY A 597 -6.50 6.31 24.57
CA GLY A 597 -5.69 6.54 23.39
C GLY A 597 -4.40 7.33 23.61
N ASP A 598 -3.81 7.30 24.82
CA ASP A 598 -2.49 7.93 25.06
C ASP A 598 -1.41 7.29 24.16
N PRO A 599 -0.87 8.01 23.15
CA PRO A 599 0.14 7.46 22.26
C PRO A 599 1.53 7.37 22.90
N THR A 600 1.70 7.97 24.08
CA THR A 600 2.98 8.11 24.79
C THR A 600 3.20 7.07 25.88
N LEU A 601 2.21 6.20 26.11
CA LEU A 601 2.28 5.20 27.16
C LEU A 601 3.41 4.19 26.86
N GLN A 602 4.29 4.00 27.84
CA GLN A 602 5.49 3.19 27.69
C GLN A 602 5.85 2.45 28.98
N SER A 603 6.56 1.34 28.84
CA SER A 603 7.28 0.69 29.94
C SER A 603 8.58 1.47 30.25
N ASP A 604 9.55 0.90 30.98
CA ASP A 604 10.84 1.55 31.30
C ASP A 604 11.75 1.87 30.08
N ASP A 605 11.19 1.77 28.87
CA ASP A 605 11.53 2.21 27.51
C ASP A 605 13.00 2.32 27.02
N PRO A 606 13.33 1.59 25.93
CA PRO A 606 14.40 1.87 24.97
C PRO A 606 13.92 2.45 23.60
N SER A 607 12.62 2.64 23.35
CA SER A 607 12.03 3.12 22.08
C SER A 607 12.34 4.58 21.68
N GLY A 608 13.28 5.23 22.37
CA GLY A 608 13.80 6.55 22.05
C GLY A 608 12.96 7.72 22.59
N GLN A 609 11.78 7.48 23.18
CA GLN A 609 10.96 8.55 23.73
C GLN A 609 11.34 8.84 25.19
N LYS A 610 12.26 9.79 25.36
CA LYS A 610 12.80 10.16 26.68
C LYS A 610 11.76 10.69 27.69
N ASN A 611 10.55 11.06 27.24
CA ASN A 611 9.53 11.76 28.06
C ASN A 611 8.09 11.19 27.96
N GLY A 612 7.88 9.96 27.48
CA GLY A 612 6.54 9.35 27.43
C GLY A 612 6.00 8.92 28.81
N THR A 613 4.68 8.75 28.92
CA THR A 613 3.99 8.32 30.16
C THR A 613 4.44 6.92 30.61
N LYS A 614 5.04 6.80 31.79
CA LYS A 614 5.49 5.50 32.32
C LYS A 614 4.33 4.73 32.96
N ILE A 615 4.06 3.51 32.48
CA ILE A 615 3.05 2.61 33.08
C ILE A 615 3.37 2.27 34.55
N THR A 616 4.66 2.28 34.91
CA THR A 616 5.15 2.00 36.26
C THR A 616 4.61 2.99 37.30
N ILE A 617 4.15 4.18 36.90
CA ILE A 617 3.43 5.12 37.78
C ILE A 617 2.17 4.47 38.38
N LEU A 618 1.38 3.76 37.55
CA LEU A 618 0.17 3.06 38.01
C LEU A 618 0.53 1.89 38.95
N VAL A 619 1.64 1.20 38.67
CA VAL A 619 2.17 0.11 39.51
C VAL A 619 2.58 0.64 40.89
N GLU A 620 3.31 1.75 40.93
CA GLU A 620 3.72 2.40 42.17
C GLU A 620 2.53 2.87 43.01
N ASP A 621 1.48 3.39 42.37
CA ASP A 621 0.27 3.84 43.06
C ASP A 621 -0.47 2.69 43.75
N LEU A 622 -0.56 1.52 43.11
CA LEU A 622 -1.12 0.32 43.75
C LEU A 622 -0.31 -0.09 44.97
N LYS A 623 1.03 -0.04 44.88
CA LYS A 623 1.92 -0.35 46.00
C LYS A 623 1.76 0.64 47.14
N LYS A 624 1.67 1.95 46.84
CA LYS A 624 1.40 2.99 47.84
C LYS A 624 0.06 2.79 48.54
N LYS A 625 -0.93 2.22 47.83
CA LYS A 625 -2.23 1.82 48.39
C LYS A 625 -2.21 0.49 49.14
N GLY A 626 -1.03 -0.11 49.32
CA GLY A 626 -0.84 -1.33 50.10
C GLY A 626 -1.33 -2.60 49.40
N ILE A 627 -1.55 -2.57 48.09
CA ILE A 627 -1.99 -3.75 47.33
C ILE A 627 -0.79 -4.69 47.15
N THR A 628 -0.97 -5.94 47.53
CA THR A 628 0.07 -6.98 47.53
C THR A 628 -0.34 -8.21 46.73
N GLN A 629 -1.64 -8.42 46.49
CA GLN A 629 -2.15 -9.57 45.78
C GLN A 629 -3.46 -9.25 45.03
N ILE A 630 -3.60 -9.76 43.81
CA ILE A 630 -4.81 -9.73 42.99
C ILE A 630 -5.30 -11.17 42.78
N ASN A 631 -6.52 -11.48 43.20
CA ASN A 631 -7.13 -12.81 43.10
C ASN A 631 -8.12 -12.92 41.92
N GLY A 632 -7.88 -12.11 40.89
CA GLY A 632 -8.64 -12.06 39.64
C GLY A 632 -7.71 -12.03 38.43
N ASP A 633 -8.27 -11.59 37.32
CA ASP A 633 -7.63 -11.38 36.03
C ASP A 633 -7.22 -9.91 35.85
N VAL A 634 -6.47 -9.64 34.77
CA VAL A 634 -6.23 -8.30 34.24
C VAL A 634 -7.20 -8.08 33.09
N ILE A 635 -8.11 -7.13 33.26
CA ILE A 635 -9.12 -6.79 32.27
C ILE A 635 -8.70 -5.53 31.53
N ILE A 636 -8.85 -5.55 30.20
CA ILE A 636 -8.47 -4.44 29.33
C ILE A 636 -9.72 -3.80 28.74
N ASP A 637 -9.95 -2.54 29.10
CA ASP A 637 -10.99 -1.70 28.51
C ASP A 637 -10.36 -0.79 27.44
N GLU A 638 -10.51 -1.20 26.19
CA GLU A 638 -10.14 -0.44 25.00
C GLU A 638 -11.35 0.17 24.27
N SER A 639 -12.53 0.20 24.90
CA SER A 639 -13.81 0.59 24.30
C SER A 639 -13.89 2.02 23.78
N GLN A 640 -12.86 2.84 24.00
CA GLN A 640 -12.81 4.21 23.52
C GLN A 640 -12.55 4.30 22.03
N TYR A 641 -11.90 3.30 21.42
CA TYR A 641 -11.69 3.21 19.98
C TYR A 641 -12.42 1.98 19.41
N ASP A 642 -12.58 1.99 18.09
CA ASP A 642 -13.04 0.81 17.34
C ASP A 642 -12.04 -0.37 17.45
N THR A 643 -12.41 -1.49 16.84
CA THR A 643 -11.56 -2.70 16.77
C THR A 643 -10.71 -2.77 15.51
N GLN A 644 -10.70 -1.74 14.65
CA GLN A 644 -9.89 -1.72 13.45
C GLN A 644 -8.43 -1.40 13.82
N ARG A 645 -7.58 -2.41 13.69
CA ARG A 645 -6.18 -2.36 14.16
C ARG A 645 -5.22 -1.68 13.20
N LEU A 646 -5.50 -1.66 11.90
CA LEU A 646 -4.64 -1.03 10.89
C LEU A 646 -5.41 0.07 10.14
N GLY A 647 -4.71 1.08 9.65
CA GLY A 647 -5.31 2.11 8.81
C GLY A 647 -5.79 1.55 7.47
N THR A 648 -6.90 2.06 6.96
CA THR A 648 -7.48 1.67 5.66
C THR A 648 -6.52 2.05 4.52
N GLY A 649 -6.26 1.13 3.58
CA GLY A 649 -5.32 1.34 2.49
C GLY A 649 -3.84 1.37 2.90
N TRP A 650 -3.49 0.72 4.02
CA TRP A 650 -2.11 0.44 4.39
C TRP A 650 -1.62 -0.81 3.66
N ALA A 651 -0.33 -0.84 3.32
CA ALA A 651 0.26 -1.96 2.61
C ALA A 651 0.51 -3.15 3.54
N TRP A 652 0.23 -4.37 3.07
CA TRP A 652 0.36 -5.59 3.89
C TRP A 652 1.81 -5.92 4.24
N ASP A 653 2.75 -5.61 3.35
CA ASP A 653 4.18 -5.89 3.46
C ASP A 653 4.87 -4.94 4.47
N ASP A 654 4.20 -3.87 4.86
CA ASP A 654 4.65 -2.95 5.91
C ASP A 654 4.16 -3.39 7.31
N GLU A 655 3.17 -4.28 7.43
CA GLU A 655 2.57 -4.74 8.70
C GLU A 655 3.57 -5.20 9.78
N PRO A 656 4.70 -5.86 9.45
CA PRO A 656 5.69 -6.27 10.45
C PRO A 656 6.38 -5.13 11.20
N TYR A 657 6.45 -3.93 10.62
CA TYR A 657 7.35 -2.87 11.07
C TYR A 657 6.68 -1.86 12.00
N GLY A 658 7.46 -1.30 12.93
CA GLY A 658 6.96 -0.39 13.96
C GLY A 658 6.31 0.92 13.47
N TYR A 659 6.63 1.38 12.26
CA TYR A 659 5.96 2.55 11.68
C TYR A 659 4.55 2.27 11.15
N ASN A 660 4.14 1.00 11.14
CA ASN A 660 2.84 0.49 10.71
C ASN A 660 2.20 -0.36 11.84
N ALA A 661 2.46 0.02 13.10
CA ALA A 661 2.05 -0.77 14.25
C ALA A 661 0.53 -0.74 14.50
N PRO A 662 -0.09 -1.85 14.93
CA PRO A 662 -1.49 -1.94 15.28
C PRO A 662 -1.98 -0.92 16.32
N LEU A 663 -3.21 -0.46 16.15
CA LEU A 663 -3.86 0.60 16.92
C LEU A 663 -4.84 0.03 17.95
N SER A 664 -4.82 0.59 19.16
CA SER A 664 -5.86 0.39 20.19
C SER A 664 -5.88 1.56 21.17
N ALA A 665 -7.05 1.85 21.76
CA ALA A 665 -7.19 2.85 22.81
C ALA A 665 -6.30 2.58 24.04
N LEU A 666 -5.89 1.33 24.27
CA LEU A 666 -4.82 0.99 25.21
C LEU A 666 -3.66 0.37 24.44
N SER A 667 -2.61 1.15 24.21
CA SER A 667 -1.39 0.70 23.56
C SER A 667 -0.18 1.11 24.39
N ILE A 668 0.86 0.29 24.40
CA ILE A 668 2.11 0.58 25.11
C ILE A 668 3.30 0.45 24.15
N ASN A 669 4.32 1.30 24.31
CA ASN A 669 5.53 1.30 23.47
C ASN A 669 5.18 1.37 21.97
N ARG A 670 4.16 2.18 21.61
CA ARG A 670 3.63 2.30 20.24
C ARG A 670 3.18 0.97 19.62
N SER A 671 2.77 -0.01 20.43
CA SER A 671 2.42 -1.36 19.98
C SER A 671 3.58 -2.11 19.33
N THR A 672 4.80 -1.89 19.84
CA THR A 672 6.02 -2.50 19.31
C THR A 672 6.86 -3.18 20.38
N VAL A 673 7.74 -4.06 19.91
CA VAL A 673 8.92 -4.56 20.62
C VAL A 673 10.17 -4.25 19.79
N GLN A 674 11.29 -4.04 20.45
CA GLN A 674 12.59 -3.87 19.81
C GLN A 674 13.41 -5.15 19.93
N VAL A 675 13.86 -5.68 18.79
CA VAL A 675 14.79 -6.81 18.72
C VAL A 675 16.18 -6.26 18.50
N ASN A 676 16.97 -6.16 19.56
CA ASN A 676 18.39 -5.81 19.46
C ASN A 676 19.20 -7.07 19.15
N TYR A 677 20.08 -7.04 18.16
CA TYR A 677 20.86 -8.20 17.72
C TYR A 677 22.32 -7.86 17.45
N GLN A 678 23.20 -8.85 17.59
CA GLN A 678 24.61 -8.73 17.27
C GLN A 678 25.23 -10.10 16.97
N PRO A 679 26.30 -10.16 16.16
CA PRO A 679 26.99 -11.43 15.96
C PRO A 679 27.54 -11.98 17.29
N SER A 680 27.50 -13.30 17.45
CA SER A 680 27.99 -14.03 18.62
C SER A 680 29.33 -14.73 18.30
N GLU A 681 29.42 -16.04 18.46
CA GLU A 681 30.57 -16.86 18.03
C GLU A 681 30.25 -17.52 16.69
N VAL A 682 31.25 -17.66 15.80
CA VAL A 682 31.05 -18.33 14.50
C VAL A 682 30.49 -19.73 14.71
N GLY A 683 29.40 -20.02 14.00
CA GLY A 683 28.69 -21.29 14.09
C GLY A 683 27.60 -21.33 15.16
N LYS A 684 27.46 -20.30 16.00
CA LYS A 684 26.38 -20.16 16.99
C LYS A 684 25.27 -19.23 16.49
N PRO A 685 24.05 -19.33 17.03
CA PRO A 685 22.98 -18.39 16.70
C PRO A 685 23.34 -16.95 17.03
N VAL A 686 22.77 -16.00 16.30
CA VAL A 686 22.92 -14.56 16.57
C VAL A 686 22.45 -14.25 17.98
N ALA A 687 23.22 -13.45 18.72
CA ALA A 687 22.82 -13.01 20.06
C ALA A 687 21.76 -11.91 19.94
N PHE A 688 20.72 -11.96 20.77
CA PHE A 688 19.65 -10.97 20.75
C PHE A 688 19.15 -10.60 22.15
N ASN A 689 18.51 -9.44 22.25
CA ASN A 689 17.71 -9.00 23.39
C ASN A 689 16.37 -8.44 22.90
N LEU A 690 15.28 -8.81 23.55
CA LEU A 690 13.93 -8.31 23.26
C LEU A 690 13.56 -7.24 24.30
N GLU A 691 13.14 -6.06 23.84
CA GLU A 691 12.79 -4.94 24.69
C GLU A 691 11.40 -4.36 24.37
N PRO A 692 10.48 -4.26 25.36
CA PRO A 692 10.60 -4.84 26.70
C PRO A 692 10.67 -6.37 26.65
N LYS A 693 11.29 -6.97 27.66
CA LYS A 693 11.22 -8.42 27.85
C LYS A 693 9.78 -8.79 28.22
N THR A 694 9.14 -9.57 27.36
CA THR A 694 7.77 -10.04 27.52
C THR A 694 7.59 -11.47 27.03
N GLU A 695 6.64 -12.20 27.60
CA GLU A 695 6.22 -13.53 27.11
C GLU A 695 5.16 -13.42 25.98
N TYR A 696 4.69 -12.21 25.67
CA TYR A 696 3.65 -11.97 24.65
C TYR A 696 4.14 -12.17 23.21
N VAL A 697 5.45 -12.12 23.00
CA VAL A 697 6.11 -12.28 21.70
C VAL A 697 7.07 -13.46 21.75
N GLN A 698 6.92 -14.41 20.83
CA GLN A 698 7.80 -15.56 20.70
C GLN A 698 8.94 -15.24 19.71
N ILE A 699 10.18 -15.47 20.13
CA ILE A 699 11.36 -15.40 19.25
C ILE A 699 11.80 -16.82 18.88
N ILE A 700 11.91 -17.10 17.58
CA ILE A 700 12.47 -18.32 17.03
C ILE A 700 13.80 -17.95 16.37
N ASN A 701 14.91 -18.44 16.93
CA ASN A 701 16.25 -18.10 16.45
C ASN A 701 16.86 -19.27 15.65
N GLU A 702 16.74 -19.18 14.33
CA GLU A 702 17.28 -20.11 13.34
C GLU A 702 18.55 -19.57 12.66
N SER A 703 18.96 -18.36 13.05
CA SER A 703 20.09 -17.65 12.47
C SER A 703 21.43 -18.27 12.87
N LYS A 704 22.48 -17.81 12.22
CA LYS A 704 23.85 -18.23 12.50
C LYS A 704 24.82 -17.06 12.36
N THR A 705 25.76 -16.96 13.27
CA THR A 705 26.91 -16.07 13.13
C THR A 705 27.95 -16.74 12.22
N VAL A 706 28.40 -16.02 11.20
CA VAL A 706 29.36 -16.52 10.20
C VAL A 706 30.65 -15.68 10.20
N GLN A 707 31.64 -16.13 9.42
CA GLN A 707 32.92 -15.42 9.29
C GLN A 707 32.73 -14.00 8.75
N ALA A 708 33.66 -13.10 9.08
CA ALA A 708 33.54 -11.67 8.82
C ALA A 708 33.38 -11.28 7.33
N ASP A 709 33.84 -12.13 6.41
CA ASP A 709 33.83 -11.97 4.96
C ASP A 709 32.66 -12.68 4.26
N SER A 710 31.80 -13.36 5.03
CA SER A 710 30.63 -14.05 4.50
C SER A 710 29.55 -13.07 4.04
N LYS A 711 28.66 -13.52 3.13
CA LYS A 711 27.48 -12.74 2.72
C LYS A 711 26.54 -12.57 3.91
N ASN A 712 26.07 -11.35 4.15
CA ASN A 712 25.01 -11.10 5.11
C ASN A 712 23.66 -11.51 4.50
N THR A 713 23.03 -12.52 5.07
CA THR A 713 21.67 -12.96 4.73
C THR A 713 20.74 -12.91 5.94
N PHE A 714 21.18 -12.30 7.04
CA PHE A 714 20.42 -12.21 8.27
C PHE A 714 19.16 -11.36 8.10
N THR A 715 18.02 -11.88 8.55
CA THR A 715 16.72 -11.20 8.53
C THR A 715 16.01 -11.35 9.88
N VAL A 716 15.18 -10.37 10.21
CA VAL A 716 14.21 -10.40 11.32
C VAL A 716 12.82 -10.37 10.70
N GLU A 717 12.13 -11.51 10.71
CA GLU A 717 10.87 -11.71 10.00
C GLU A 717 9.74 -12.00 11.01
N LYS A 718 8.62 -11.29 10.92
CA LYS A 718 7.43 -11.58 11.74
C LYS A 718 6.45 -12.43 10.95
N GLU A 719 5.93 -13.50 11.55
CA GLU A 719 4.80 -14.23 10.96
C GLU A 719 3.56 -13.32 10.92
N ARG A 720 2.96 -13.22 9.74
CA ARG A 720 1.80 -12.36 9.53
C ARG A 720 0.62 -12.78 10.41
N GLY A 721 -0.05 -11.79 11.01
CA GLY A 721 -1.17 -12.01 11.94
C GLY A 721 -0.80 -12.71 13.25
N LYS A 722 0.50 -12.89 13.56
CA LYS A 722 0.97 -13.57 14.77
C LYS A 722 2.06 -12.77 15.48
N ASN A 723 2.23 -13.05 16.78
CA ASN A 723 3.32 -12.52 17.61
C ASN A 723 4.52 -13.48 17.65
N ILE A 724 4.92 -14.00 16.49
CA ILE A 724 6.09 -14.88 16.33
C ILE A 724 7.09 -14.17 15.41
N ILE A 725 8.31 -13.96 15.90
CA ILE A 725 9.40 -13.32 15.17
C ILE A 725 10.53 -14.34 14.99
N HIS A 726 10.97 -14.49 13.76
CA HIS A 726 12.06 -15.34 13.34
C HIS A 726 13.33 -14.52 13.14
N LEU A 727 14.44 -15.01 13.68
CA LEU A 727 15.78 -14.56 13.33
C LEU A 727 16.38 -15.63 12.43
N LYS A 728 16.57 -15.32 11.13
CA LYS A 728 17.02 -16.29 10.12
C LYS A 728 18.26 -15.80 9.41
N GLY A 729 18.92 -16.72 8.69
CA GLY A 729 20.06 -16.40 7.84
C GLY A 729 21.38 -16.23 8.59
N ASP A 730 22.39 -15.80 7.84
CA ASP A 730 23.78 -15.73 8.28
C ASP A 730 24.18 -14.27 8.56
N LEU A 731 24.60 -13.98 9.80
CA LEU A 731 25.11 -12.66 10.23
C LEU A 731 26.64 -12.68 10.36
N PRO A 732 27.39 -11.95 9.52
CA PRO A 732 28.85 -11.89 9.60
C PRO A 732 29.37 -11.23 10.88
N LEU A 733 30.49 -11.74 11.42
CA LEU A 733 31.20 -11.15 12.57
C LEU A 733 31.60 -9.66 12.40
N SER A 734 31.67 -9.17 11.16
CA SER A 734 32.01 -7.78 10.84
C SER A 734 30.83 -6.82 11.05
N VAL A 735 29.60 -7.32 11.12
CA VAL A 735 28.40 -6.50 11.28
C VAL A 735 28.32 -5.96 12.71
N GLN A 736 28.09 -4.65 12.83
CA GLN A 736 27.90 -4.00 14.13
C GLN A 736 26.54 -4.39 14.74
N PRO A 737 26.37 -4.29 16.07
CA PRO A 737 25.07 -4.47 16.70
C PRO A 737 23.99 -3.62 16.02
N GLY A 738 22.85 -4.24 15.75
CA GLY A 738 21.69 -3.64 15.10
C GLY A 738 20.43 -3.80 15.94
N SER A 739 19.34 -3.17 15.50
CA SER A 739 18.04 -3.38 16.10
C SER A 739 16.93 -3.20 15.07
N GLU A 740 15.87 -4.00 15.21
CA GLU A 740 14.63 -3.86 14.44
C GLU A 740 13.46 -3.60 15.40
N GLN A 741 12.61 -2.63 15.04
CA GLN A 741 11.37 -2.36 15.77
C GLN A 741 10.22 -3.08 15.09
N MET A 742 9.67 -4.09 15.78
CA MET A 742 8.65 -4.99 15.25
C MET A 742 7.29 -4.67 15.86
N ALA A 743 6.26 -4.60 15.02
CA ALA A 743 4.88 -4.44 15.43
C ALA A 743 4.36 -5.67 16.20
N VAL A 744 3.37 -5.46 17.07
CA VAL A 744 2.74 -6.52 17.88
C VAL A 744 1.24 -6.55 17.60
N GLU A 745 0.69 -7.75 17.37
CA GLU A 745 -0.75 -7.98 17.21
C GLU A 745 -1.49 -7.91 18.54
N GLU A 746 -2.76 -7.51 18.50
CA GLU A 746 -3.63 -7.31 19.67
C GLU A 746 -2.97 -6.40 20.74
N PRO A 747 -2.75 -5.11 20.41
CA PRO A 747 -1.98 -4.18 21.24
C PRO A 747 -2.58 -3.93 22.64
N SER A 748 -3.90 -4.07 22.80
CA SER A 748 -4.58 -3.98 24.10
C SER A 748 -4.18 -5.12 25.04
N LEU A 749 -4.15 -6.34 24.53
CA LEU A 749 -3.71 -7.54 25.26
C LEU A 749 -2.20 -7.51 25.51
N TYR A 750 -1.41 -6.98 24.57
CA TYR A 750 0.02 -6.71 24.80
C TYR A 750 0.22 -5.74 25.97
N ALA A 751 -0.47 -4.60 25.97
CA ALA A 751 -0.39 -3.62 27.06
C ALA A 751 -0.81 -4.22 28.42
N GLY A 752 -1.87 -5.02 28.43
CA GLY A 752 -2.29 -5.77 29.61
C GLY A 752 -1.26 -6.77 30.13
N THR A 753 -0.57 -7.46 29.21
CA THR A 753 0.50 -8.40 29.53
C THR A 753 1.70 -7.69 30.13
N ILE A 754 2.14 -6.58 29.52
CA ILE A 754 3.22 -5.75 30.08
C ILE A 754 2.84 -5.23 31.48
N MET A 755 1.61 -4.73 31.67
CA MET A 755 1.18 -4.28 32.99
C MET A 755 1.23 -5.42 34.02
N LYS A 756 0.74 -6.62 33.67
CA LYS A 756 0.82 -7.79 34.54
C LYS A 756 2.27 -8.12 34.91
N GLU A 757 3.17 -8.13 33.94
CA GLU A 757 4.59 -8.41 34.14
C GLU A 757 5.25 -7.35 35.04
N GLU A 758 4.94 -6.07 34.86
CA GLU A 758 5.44 -4.98 35.72
C GLU A 758 4.89 -5.07 37.16
N LEU A 759 3.62 -5.45 37.34
CA LEU A 759 3.04 -5.70 38.67
C LEU A 759 3.74 -6.85 39.40
N GLU A 760 4.00 -7.95 38.68
CA GLU A 760 4.71 -9.12 39.23
C GLU A 760 6.16 -8.77 39.58
N LYS A 761 6.88 -8.05 38.70
CA LYS A 761 8.23 -7.50 38.99
C LYS A 761 8.22 -6.62 40.23
N ALA A 762 7.15 -5.85 40.44
CA ALA A 762 7.01 -4.97 41.59
C ALA A 762 6.57 -5.68 42.88
N GLY A 763 6.30 -6.99 42.83
CA GLY A 763 5.98 -7.86 43.97
C GLY A 763 4.49 -8.11 44.22
N ILE A 764 3.60 -7.64 43.33
CA ILE A 764 2.16 -7.90 43.42
C ILE A 764 1.87 -9.29 42.85
N LYS A 765 1.29 -10.17 43.67
CA LYS A 765 1.05 -11.57 43.27
C LYS A 765 -0.29 -11.73 42.59
N PHE A 766 -0.34 -12.53 41.53
CA PHE A 766 -1.58 -13.00 40.91
C PHE A 766 -1.92 -14.44 41.31
N ARG A 767 -3.19 -14.84 41.16
CA ARG A 767 -3.56 -16.26 41.21
C ARG A 767 -2.88 -17.02 40.05
N LYS A 768 -2.62 -18.33 40.23
CA LYS A 768 -1.86 -19.17 39.27
C LYS A 768 -2.42 -19.18 37.82
N ARG A 769 -3.70 -18.89 37.64
CA ARG A 769 -4.39 -18.83 36.33
C ARG A 769 -4.99 -17.46 36.04
N ALA A 770 -4.35 -16.39 36.50
CA ALA A 770 -4.78 -15.05 36.13
C ALA A 770 -4.50 -14.80 34.65
N GLU A 771 -5.54 -14.46 33.90
CA GLU A 771 -5.47 -14.18 32.47
C GLU A 771 -5.46 -12.67 32.21
N VAL A 772 -5.01 -12.29 31.02
CA VAL A 772 -5.19 -10.95 30.46
C VAL A 772 -6.28 -11.08 29.39
N LYS A 773 -7.37 -10.32 29.51
CA LYS A 773 -8.50 -10.42 28.57
C LYS A 773 -9.21 -9.09 28.39
N ASN A 774 -9.86 -8.93 27.25
CA ASN A 774 -10.67 -7.74 26.98
C ASN A 774 -11.95 -7.74 27.82
N GLY A 775 -12.39 -6.55 28.22
CA GLY A 775 -13.63 -6.30 28.93
C GLY A 775 -13.98 -4.81 28.89
N VAL A 776 -14.97 -4.39 29.67
CA VAL A 776 -15.37 -2.99 29.75
C VAL A 776 -15.56 -2.60 31.20
N VAL A 777 -15.22 -1.36 31.53
CA VAL A 777 -15.48 -0.82 32.87
C VAL A 777 -17.00 -0.68 33.08
N THR A 778 -17.52 -1.17 34.21
CA THR A 778 -18.96 -1.17 34.55
C THR A 778 -19.31 -0.34 35.79
N ASP A 779 -20.59 0.01 35.93
CA ASP A 779 -21.15 0.78 37.05
C ASP A 779 -21.07 -0.03 38.37
N GLY A 780 -19.94 0.08 39.05
CA GLY A 780 -19.65 -0.63 40.30
C GLY A 780 -18.16 -0.79 40.60
N GLU A 781 -17.32 -0.63 39.57
CA GLU A 781 -15.87 -0.72 39.70
C GLU A 781 -15.27 0.55 40.29
N VAL A 782 -14.25 0.39 41.13
CA VAL A 782 -13.65 1.48 41.89
C VAL A 782 -12.41 1.99 41.19
N LYS A 783 -12.44 3.23 40.68
CA LYS A 783 -11.24 3.88 40.13
C LYS A 783 -10.20 4.05 41.24
N ILE A 784 -9.03 3.45 41.05
CA ILE A 784 -7.96 3.38 42.04
C ILE A 784 -6.73 4.21 41.64
N SER A 785 -6.47 4.46 40.37
CA SER A 785 -5.38 5.34 39.93
C SER A 785 -5.68 5.90 38.54
N GLN A 786 -4.97 6.96 38.18
CA GLN A 786 -5.00 7.55 36.85
C GLN A 786 -3.63 8.18 36.58
N VAL A 787 -3.15 8.03 35.35
CA VAL A 787 -2.01 8.79 34.84
C VAL A 787 -2.46 9.61 33.64
N SER A 788 -1.87 10.79 33.48
CA SER A 788 -2.10 11.68 32.33
C SER A 788 -0.87 11.73 31.44
N SER A 789 -1.09 11.87 30.14
CA SER A 789 -0.02 12.09 29.17
C SER A 789 0.65 13.46 29.34
N PRO A 790 1.82 13.67 28.72
CA PRO A 790 2.26 15.02 28.37
C PRO A 790 1.18 15.79 27.58
N PRO A 791 1.17 17.13 27.63
CA PRO A 791 0.20 17.94 26.90
C PRO A 791 0.35 17.79 25.37
N LEU A 792 -0.73 18.08 24.64
CA LEU A 792 -0.80 17.94 23.18
C LEU A 792 0.34 18.68 22.47
N ARG A 793 0.81 19.82 22.96
CA ARG A 793 1.97 20.52 22.41
C ARG A 793 3.24 19.64 22.30
N ASP A 794 3.49 18.78 23.27
CA ASP A 794 4.66 17.90 23.30
C ASP A 794 4.44 16.66 22.42
N ILE A 795 3.21 16.12 22.45
CA ILE A 795 2.77 15.02 21.59
C ILE A 795 2.90 15.42 20.11
N LEU A 796 2.43 16.61 19.74
CA LEU A 796 2.55 17.15 18.39
C LEU A 796 4.02 17.39 18.03
N GLY A 797 4.81 17.97 18.94
CA GLY A 797 6.25 18.17 18.72
C GLY A 797 6.98 16.88 18.38
N PHE A 798 6.71 15.78 19.09
CA PHE A 798 7.28 14.48 18.74
C PHE A 798 6.72 13.96 17.41
N MET A 799 5.40 13.96 17.24
CA MET A 799 4.72 13.43 16.05
C MET A 799 5.21 14.08 14.76
N THR A 800 5.34 15.41 14.71
CA THR A 800 5.72 16.12 13.48
C THR A 800 7.23 16.12 13.25
N LYS A 801 8.06 16.20 14.30
CA LYS A 801 9.54 16.13 14.18
C LYS A 801 10.03 14.75 13.76
N GLU A 802 9.58 13.71 14.46
CA GLU A 802 9.94 12.31 14.18
C GLU A 802 9.08 11.68 13.08
N SER A 803 8.01 12.36 12.66
CA SER A 803 7.06 11.87 11.64
C SER A 803 6.34 10.58 12.03
N ASP A 804 6.04 10.41 13.31
CA ASP A 804 5.49 9.17 13.86
C ASP A 804 4.04 8.94 13.40
N ASN A 805 3.81 7.81 12.71
CA ASN A 805 2.49 7.46 12.15
C ASN A 805 1.52 7.04 13.26
N PHE A 806 2.00 6.26 14.23
CA PHE A 806 1.18 5.78 15.34
C PHE A 806 0.55 6.95 16.10
N TYR A 807 1.33 7.99 16.39
CA TYR A 807 0.83 9.19 17.05
C TYR A 807 -0.27 9.90 16.26
N ALA A 808 -0.11 9.99 14.94
CA ALA A 808 -1.08 10.65 14.07
C ALA A 808 -2.41 9.89 14.02
N GLU A 809 -2.37 8.56 13.95
CA GLU A 809 -3.59 7.73 13.94
C GLU A 809 -4.31 7.73 15.28
N MET A 810 -3.56 7.63 16.39
CA MET A 810 -4.12 7.73 17.73
C MET A 810 -4.81 9.08 17.93
N LEU A 811 -4.18 10.17 17.47
CA LEU A 811 -4.78 11.50 17.54
C LEU A 811 -6.01 11.65 16.65
N LEU A 812 -6.01 11.05 15.45
CA LEU A 812 -7.17 11.04 14.56
C LEU A 812 -8.36 10.30 15.19
N LYS A 813 -8.15 9.11 15.74
CA LYS A 813 -9.21 8.37 16.47
C LYS A 813 -9.67 9.13 17.72
N ARG A 814 -8.78 9.83 18.43
CA ARG A 814 -9.17 10.70 19.56
C ARG A 814 -10.09 11.84 19.12
N LEU A 815 -9.81 12.48 17.98
CA LEU A 815 -10.68 13.51 17.42
C LEU A 815 -12.09 12.98 17.15
N GLY A 816 -12.20 11.79 16.55
CA GLY A 816 -13.48 11.11 16.36
C GLY A 816 -14.19 10.86 17.69
N ALA A 817 -13.50 10.28 18.67
CA ALA A 817 -14.07 9.97 19.97
C ALA A 817 -14.59 11.24 20.70
N GLU A 818 -13.84 12.33 20.69
CA GLU A 818 -14.21 13.58 21.38
C GLU A 818 -15.33 14.35 20.68
N LYS A 819 -15.35 14.39 19.34
CA LYS A 819 -16.24 15.28 18.59
C LYS A 819 -17.43 14.59 17.95
N LYS A 820 -17.35 13.27 17.75
CA LYS A 820 -18.42 12.46 17.16
C LYS A 820 -18.90 11.34 18.09
N GLY A 821 -18.21 11.09 19.20
CA GLY A 821 -18.53 9.98 20.11
C GLY A 821 -18.08 8.61 19.61
N GLU A 822 -17.28 8.57 18.54
CA GLU A 822 -16.82 7.34 17.88
C GLU A 822 -15.32 7.41 17.62
N GLY A 823 -14.55 6.55 18.28
CA GLY A 823 -13.10 6.50 18.16
C GLY A 823 -12.60 5.73 16.94
N SER A 824 -12.99 6.17 15.75
CA SER A 824 -12.61 5.58 14.47
C SER A 824 -11.86 6.55 13.58
N SER A 825 -11.04 6.03 12.66
CA SER A 825 -10.30 6.88 11.70
C SER A 825 -11.26 7.61 10.77
N SER A 826 -12.38 6.99 10.39
CA SER A 826 -13.43 7.61 9.56
C SER A 826 -14.12 8.77 10.29
N ALA A 827 -14.49 8.59 11.56
CA ALA A 827 -15.06 9.66 12.37
C ALA A 827 -14.05 10.80 12.57
N GLY A 828 -12.78 10.46 12.83
CA GLY A 828 -11.69 11.43 12.92
C GLY A 828 -11.46 12.22 11.63
N ALA A 829 -11.42 11.55 10.48
CA ALA A 829 -11.27 12.19 9.17
C ALA A 829 -12.45 13.13 8.87
N GLN A 830 -13.67 12.76 9.29
CA GLN A 830 -14.83 13.65 9.20
C GLN A 830 -14.69 14.89 10.10
N VAL A 831 -14.11 14.76 11.30
CA VAL A 831 -13.81 15.92 12.17
C VAL A 831 -12.79 16.84 11.52
N VAL A 832 -11.73 16.30 10.90
CA VAL A 832 -10.76 17.08 10.13
C VAL A 832 -11.48 17.84 9.02
N LYS A 833 -12.30 17.16 8.22
CA LYS A 833 -13.10 17.78 7.16
C LYS A 833 -14.00 18.91 7.66
N ASP A 834 -14.76 18.68 8.74
CA ASP A 834 -15.63 19.68 9.34
C ASP A 834 -14.83 20.89 9.90
N SER A 835 -13.62 20.65 10.39
CA SER A 835 -12.74 21.68 10.91
C SER A 835 -12.11 22.52 9.78
N LEU A 836 -11.66 21.88 8.70
CA LEU A 836 -11.03 22.56 7.56
C LEU A 836 -11.99 23.41 6.73
N LEU A 837 -13.27 23.03 6.66
CA LEU A 837 -14.31 23.87 6.08
C LEU A 837 -14.39 25.25 6.74
N LYS A 838 -14.05 25.35 8.04
CA LYS A 838 -14.03 26.63 8.77
C LYS A 838 -12.88 27.55 8.32
N TYR A 839 -11.85 27.01 7.66
CA TYR A 839 -10.78 27.77 6.99
C TYR A 839 -11.11 28.12 5.54
N GLY A 840 -12.32 27.78 5.06
CA GLY A 840 -12.69 27.96 3.65
C GLY A 840 -11.96 27.00 2.70
N ILE A 841 -11.41 25.90 3.25
CA ILE A 841 -10.73 24.88 2.45
C ILE A 841 -11.77 24.01 1.74
N ASP A 842 -11.56 23.82 0.44
CA ASP A 842 -12.41 22.95 -0.37
C ASP A 842 -12.39 21.50 0.14
N PRO A 843 -13.55 20.91 0.50
CA PRO A 843 -13.64 19.53 1.00
C PRO A 843 -13.43 18.45 -0.07
N THR A 844 -13.07 18.81 -1.30
CA THR A 844 -12.84 17.89 -2.44
C THR A 844 -11.52 17.10 -2.35
N TYR A 845 -11.09 16.72 -1.14
CA TYR A 845 -9.95 15.82 -0.91
C TYR A 845 -10.39 14.47 -0.35
N ARG A 846 -9.46 13.52 -0.27
CA ARG A 846 -9.66 12.22 0.39
C ARG A 846 -8.63 12.04 1.51
N MET A 847 -9.14 11.77 2.70
CA MET A 847 -8.37 11.42 3.89
C MET A 847 -9.02 10.18 4.49
N VAL A 848 -8.26 9.08 4.58
CA VAL A 848 -8.71 7.84 5.23
C VAL A 848 -7.90 7.51 6.47
N ASP A 849 -6.74 8.14 6.64
CA ASP A 849 -5.89 8.00 7.82
C ASP A 849 -5.35 9.37 8.29
N GLY A 850 -4.70 9.41 9.45
CA GLY A 850 -4.17 10.64 10.06
C GLY A 850 -2.70 10.91 9.71
N SER A 851 -1.99 9.88 9.27
CA SER A 851 -0.54 9.84 9.12
C SER A 851 -0.06 10.11 7.70
N GLY A 852 -0.91 9.89 6.69
CA GLY A 852 -0.58 9.89 5.28
C GLY A 852 0.18 8.64 4.83
N LEU A 853 0.06 7.52 5.55
CA LEU A 853 0.66 6.24 5.14
C LEU A 853 -0.21 5.57 4.06
N SER A 854 -1.51 5.82 4.09
CA SER A 854 -2.47 5.32 3.12
C SER A 854 -2.26 5.91 1.73
N ARG A 855 -2.20 5.03 0.74
CA ARG A 855 -2.17 5.42 -0.68
C ARG A 855 -3.56 5.74 -1.24
N TYR A 856 -4.60 5.71 -0.40
CA TYR A 856 -5.94 6.23 -0.72
C TYR A 856 -6.05 7.73 -0.46
N ASP A 857 -5.12 8.31 0.30
CA ASP A 857 -5.12 9.74 0.56
C ASP A 857 -4.79 10.53 -0.70
N MET A 858 -5.54 11.62 -0.87
CA MET A 858 -5.42 12.53 -2.00
C MET A 858 -5.65 13.95 -1.50
N LEU A 859 -4.65 14.82 -1.63
CA LEU A 859 -4.68 16.24 -1.26
C LEU A 859 -3.98 17.07 -2.33
N SER A 860 -4.44 18.30 -2.52
CA SER A 860 -3.76 19.27 -3.38
C SER A 860 -2.79 20.16 -2.60
N ALA A 861 -1.77 20.68 -3.29
CA ALA A 861 -0.85 21.63 -2.70
C ALA A 861 -1.56 22.91 -2.23
N ARG A 862 -2.61 23.34 -2.94
CA ARG A 862 -3.44 24.48 -2.51
C ARG A 862 -4.18 24.20 -1.21
N GLN A 863 -4.74 23.00 -1.04
CA GLN A 863 -5.40 22.63 0.21
C GLN A 863 -4.43 22.68 1.40
N ILE A 864 -3.21 22.13 1.24
CA ILE A 864 -2.18 22.21 2.27
C ILE A 864 -1.76 23.67 2.52
N GLY A 865 -1.53 24.45 1.46
CA GLY A 865 -1.20 25.88 1.58
C GLY A 865 -2.25 26.68 2.34
N ASN A 866 -3.53 26.40 2.08
CA ASN A 866 -4.65 27.03 2.80
C ASN A 866 -4.70 26.63 4.28
N VAL A 867 -4.36 25.38 4.64
CA VAL A 867 -4.21 24.98 6.05
C VAL A 867 -3.11 25.81 6.72
N LEU A 868 -1.94 25.91 6.08
CA LEU A 868 -0.80 26.65 6.60
C LEU A 868 -1.11 28.15 6.78
N ALA A 869 -1.77 28.76 5.79
CA ALA A 869 -2.20 30.17 5.85
C ALA A 869 -3.35 30.40 6.85
N GLY A 870 -4.21 29.41 7.08
CA GLY A 870 -5.25 29.45 8.10
C GLY A 870 -4.66 29.37 9.51
N MET A 871 -3.71 28.46 9.72
CA MET A 871 -3.05 28.24 11.01
C MET A 871 -2.23 29.44 11.49
N SER A 872 -1.65 30.24 10.57
CA SER A 872 -0.93 31.46 10.96
C SER A 872 -1.82 32.54 11.60
N LYS A 873 -3.14 32.40 11.50
CA LYS A 873 -4.14 33.31 12.06
C LYS A 873 -4.73 32.81 13.38
N GLU A 874 -4.36 31.61 13.83
CA GLU A 874 -4.88 30.99 15.06
C GLU A 874 -4.06 31.41 16.30
N PRO A 875 -4.68 31.51 17.49
CA PRO A 875 -3.98 31.92 18.72
C PRO A 875 -2.94 30.90 19.21
N PHE A 876 -2.98 29.67 18.70
CA PHE A 876 -2.02 28.59 19.00
C PHE A 876 -1.01 28.36 17.86
N PHE A 877 -0.87 29.30 16.92
CA PHE A 877 0.09 29.21 15.81
C PHE A 877 1.50 28.86 16.27
N ASP A 878 2.00 29.52 17.33
CA ASP A 878 3.35 29.27 17.84
C ASP A 878 3.60 27.80 18.19
N VAL A 879 2.59 27.11 18.76
CA VAL A 879 2.69 25.68 19.08
C VAL A 879 2.77 24.85 17.80
N TYR A 880 1.93 25.16 16.80
CA TYR A 880 1.96 24.47 15.51
C TYR A 880 3.29 24.67 14.79
N TYR A 881 3.74 25.93 14.69
CA TYR A 881 4.99 26.34 14.03
C TYR A 881 6.23 25.70 14.69
N GLN A 882 6.29 25.68 16.03
CA GLN A 882 7.40 25.08 16.78
C GLN A 882 7.41 23.55 16.70
N SER A 883 6.26 22.92 16.46
CA SER A 883 6.19 21.48 16.27
C SER A 883 6.93 21.06 14.99
N LEU A 884 6.93 21.87 13.94
CA LEU A 884 7.51 21.49 12.65
C LEU A 884 9.03 21.25 12.75
N PRO A 885 9.58 20.27 12.00
CA PRO A 885 11.02 20.13 11.82
C PRO A 885 11.67 21.42 11.29
N ILE A 886 12.88 21.72 11.77
CA ILE A 886 13.65 22.89 11.38
C ILE A 886 14.83 22.45 10.51
N ALA A 887 14.97 23.07 9.33
CA ALA A 887 16.05 22.83 8.38
C ALA A 887 17.44 22.94 9.04
N GLY A 888 18.22 21.86 8.95
CA GLY A 888 19.58 21.76 9.50
C GLY A 888 19.68 21.61 11.02
N VAL A 889 18.55 21.50 11.73
CA VAL A 889 18.52 21.52 13.21
C VAL A 889 17.95 20.24 13.79
N ASP A 890 16.70 19.87 13.43
CA ASP A 890 16.00 18.78 14.10
C ASP A 890 15.04 17.98 13.21
N GLY A 891 14.50 16.91 13.79
CA GLY A 891 13.56 15.99 13.17
C GLY A 891 14.03 15.46 11.82
N THR A 892 13.06 15.25 10.92
CA THR A 892 13.31 14.81 9.53
C THR A 892 14.06 15.81 8.64
N LEU A 893 14.32 17.04 9.10
CA LEU A 893 15.09 18.05 8.36
C LEU A 893 16.50 18.29 8.91
N LYS A 894 16.91 17.60 10.00
CA LYS A 894 18.21 17.80 10.67
C LYS A 894 19.43 17.73 9.74
N ASN A 895 19.36 16.91 8.70
CA ASN A 895 20.45 16.70 7.73
C ASN A 895 20.18 17.38 6.37
N ARG A 896 19.18 18.24 6.27
CA ARG A 896 18.77 18.89 5.01
C ARG A 896 19.00 20.39 5.08
N MET A 897 19.44 20.97 3.96
CA MET A 897 19.64 22.43 3.80
C MET A 897 20.63 23.06 4.80
N ILE A 898 21.62 22.28 5.27
CA ILE A 898 22.74 22.77 6.08
C ILE A 898 23.61 23.69 5.23
N GLN A 899 24.11 24.78 5.82
CA GLN A 899 24.92 25.83 5.20
C GLN A 899 24.20 26.55 4.05
N THR A 900 22.87 26.64 4.10
CA THR A 900 22.06 27.44 3.17
C THR A 900 21.25 28.51 3.91
N LEU A 901 20.61 29.43 3.18
CA LEU A 901 19.74 30.46 3.77
C LEU A 901 18.46 29.89 4.40
N ALA A 902 18.13 28.63 4.11
CA ALA A 902 17.00 27.94 4.74
C ALA A 902 17.37 27.34 6.11
N GLU A 903 18.66 27.16 6.42
CA GLU A 903 19.11 26.61 7.71
C GLU A 903 18.64 27.49 8.88
N ASN A 904 18.06 26.89 9.92
CA ASN A 904 17.46 27.59 11.08
C ASN A 904 16.29 28.54 10.73
N ASN A 905 15.80 28.54 9.49
CA ASN A 905 14.76 29.46 9.00
C ASN A 905 13.54 28.71 8.47
N LEU A 906 13.74 27.67 7.66
CA LEU A 906 12.65 26.89 7.10
C LEU A 906 12.12 25.87 8.11
N HIS A 907 10.83 25.98 8.43
CA HIS A 907 10.09 25.08 9.32
C HIS A 907 9.05 24.32 8.50
N ALA A 908 9.23 23.01 8.31
CA ALA A 908 8.36 22.26 7.40
C ALA A 908 8.22 20.78 7.74
N LYS A 909 7.05 20.22 7.44
CA LYS A 909 6.81 18.78 7.50
C LYS A 909 7.26 18.12 6.20
N THR A 910 8.07 17.08 6.34
CA THR A 910 8.45 16.18 5.23
C THR A 910 7.40 15.09 5.00
N GLY A 911 7.35 14.52 3.81
CA GLY A 911 6.58 13.31 3.50
C GLY A 911 7.34 12.42 2.52
N THR A 912 7.33 11.11 2.73
CA THR A 912 8.00 10.16 1.85
C THR A 912 7.27 8.82 1.87
N LEU A 913 6.94 8.32 0.68
CA LEU A 913 6.59 6.92 0.39
C LEU A 913 7.29 6.54 -0.93
N THR A 914 7.29 5.27 -1.31
CA THR A 914 7.76 4.88 -2.65
C THR A 914 7.00 5.64 -3.73
N GLY A 915 7.72 6.39 -4.58
CA GLY A 915 7.16 7.23 -5.64
C GLY A 915 6.49 8.53 -5.17
N VAL A 916 6.63 8.91 -3.91
CA VAL A 916 5.99 10.09 -3.31
C VAL A 916 6.98 10.85 -2.44
N SER A 917 7.06 12.17 -2.63
CA SER A 917 7.79 13.06 -1.72
C SER A 917 7.05 14.38 -1.53
N GLY A 918 7.06 14.91 -0.30
CA GLY A 918 6.46 16.21 -0.02
C GLY A 918 7.26 17.03 0.99
N LEU A 919 7.17 18.35 0.87
CA LEU A 919 7.72 19.31 1.82
C LEU A 919 6.80 20.53 1.87
N SER A 920 6.16 20.77 3.03
CA SER A 920 5.25 21.91 3.20
C SER A 920 5.42 22.55 4.56
N GLY A 921 5.38 23.88 4.60
CA GLY A 921 5.61 24.65 5.81
C GLY A 921 5.81 26.13 5.55
N TYR A 922 6.70 26.73 6.33
CA TYR A 922 6.96 28.17 6.34
C TYR A 922 8.43 28.49 6.13
N VAL A 923 8.71 29.65 5.56
CA VAL A 923 10.07 30.19 5.41
C VAL A 923 10.02 31.71 5.35
N THR A 924 10.99 32.38 5.96
CA THR A 924 11.14 33.83 5.85
C THR A 924 12.16 34.16 4.75
N THR A 925 11.82 35.10 3.86
CA THR A 925 12.69 35.54 2.77
C THR A 925 13.85 36.41 3.26
N LYS A 926 14.80 36.71 2.38
CA LYS A 926 15.96 37.55 2.69
C LYS A 926 15.60 38.97 3.13
N ASP A 927 14.48 39.48 2.64
CA ASP A 927 13.94 40.80 2.97
C ASP A 927 12.86 40.80 4.06
N GLY A 928 12.61 39.64 4.69
CA GLY A 928 11.77 39.51 5.87
C GLY A 928 10.30 39.20 5.59
N GLU A 929 9.94 38.86 4.35
CA GLU A 929 8.58 38.44 4.00
C GLU A 929 8.34 36.98 4.46
N HIS A 930 7.21 36.71 5.11
CA HIS A 930 6.85 35.39 5.61
C HIS A 930 6.06 34.63 4.54
N LEU A 931 6.59 33.49 4.11
CA LEU A 931 5.95 32.64 3.11
C LEU A 931 5.42 31.35 3.73
N TYR A 932 4.27 30.90 3.25
CA TYR A 932 3.89 29.49 3.32
C TYR A 932 4.17 28.83 1.97
N PHE A 933 4.45 27.53 1.99
CA PHE A 933 4.62 26.76 0.77
C PHE A 933 4.15 25.31 0.97
N ALA A 934 3.69 24.71 -0.11
CA ALA A 934 3.41 23.28 -0.20
C ALA A 934 3.98 22.73 -1.50
N ILE A 935 4.76 21.65 -1.39
CA ILE A 935 5.38 20.96 -2.53
C ILE A 935 5.03 19.48 -2.40
N LEU A 936 4.25 18.98 -3.37
CA LEU A 936 3.92 17.56 -3.52
C LEU A 936 4.51 17.04 -4.83
N MET A 937 5.19 15.90 -4.77
CA MET A 937 5.82 15.24 -5.91
C MET A 937 5.38 13.78 -5.92
N ASN A 938 4.75 13.33 -7.00
CA ASN A 938 4.36 11.94 -7.23
C ASN A 938 4.94 11.47 -8.56
N GLY A 939 5.22 10.18 -8.66
CA GLY A 939 5.73 9.57 -9.89
C GLY A 939 7.08 8.90 -9.71
N TYR A 940 7.55 8.31 -10.80
CA TYR A 940 8.80 7.58 -10.83
C TYR A 940 9.98 8.54 -10.80
N SER A 941 10.98 8.17 -10.00
CA SER A 941 12.31 8.73 -10.06
C SER A 941 13.29 7.62 -9.70
N SER A 942 14.46 7.61 -10.34
CA SER A 942 15.50 6.60 -10.09
C SER A 942 16.01 6.62 -8.64
N SER A 943 15.79 7.71 -7.90
CA SER A 943 16.07 7.80 -6.46
C SER A 943 15.18 8.84 -5.78
N SER A 944 14.73 8.54 -4.55
CA SER A 944 14.03 9.52 -3.69
C SER A 944 14.89 10.76 -3.37
N SER A 945 16.21 10.65 -3.48
CA SER A 945 17.14 11.78 -3.31
C SER A 945 16.93 12.87 -4.36
N ILE A 946 16.49 12.54 -5.57
CA ILE A 946 16.24 13.52 -6.63
C ILE A 946 15.08 14.44 -6.23
N LEU A 947 13.96 13.86 -5.79
CA LEU A 947 12.79 14.62 -5.34
C LEU A 947 13.11 15.49 -4.12
N THR A 948 13.81 14.93 -3.14
CA THR A 948 14.19 15.67 -1.92
C THR A 948 15.23 16.77 -2.20
N ASN A 949 16.11 16.59 -3.17
CA ASN A 949 17.04 17.63 -3.63
C ASN A 949 16.31 18.78 -4.32
N ALA A 950 15.34 18.50 -5.19
CA ALA A 950 14.52 19.54 -5.81
C ALA A 950 13.76 20.37 -4.74
N GLN A 951 13.17 19.71 -3.74
CA GLN A 951 12.57 20.40 -2.59
C GLN A 951 13.58 21.25 -1.82
N ASN A 952 14.81 20.76 -1.58
CA ASN A 952 15.85 21.51 -0.88
C ASN A 952 16.28 22.76 -1.69
N GLN A 953 16.38 22.63 -3.02
CA GLN A 953 16.68 23.74 -3.92
C GLN A 953 15.59 24.79 -3.87
N ILE A 954 14.32 24.38 -3.96
CA ILE A 954 13.17 25.31 -3.84
C ILE A 954 13.16 25.98 -2.47
N GLY A 955 13.25 25.23 -1.37
CA GLY A 955 13.26 25.79 -0.01
C GLY A 955 14.40 26.78 0.21
N THR A 956 15.61 26.47 -0.29
CA THR A 956 16.77 27.39 -0.24
C THR A 956 16.54 28.63 -1.09
N ALA A 957 15.95 28.48 -2.27
CA ALA A 957 15.63 29.57 -3.17
C ALA A 957 14.59 30.53 -2.56
N LEU A 958 13.53 29.98 -1.95
CA LEU A 958 12.52 30.77 -1.23
C LEU A 958 13.12 31.56 -0.08
N ALA A 959 14.01 30.97 0.71
CA ALA A 959 14.70 31.69 1.78
C ALA A 959 15.61 32.83 1.26
N GLY A 960 16.15 32.68 0.05
CA GLY A 960 17.09 33.63 -0.56
C GLY A 960 16.45 34.73 -1.41
N VAL A 961 15.15 34.62 -1.72
CA VAL A 961 14.48 35.58 -2.60
C VAL A 961 14.42 36.96 -1.95
N SER A 962 14.47 38.00 -2.80
CA SER A 962 14.11 39.37 -2.43
C SER A 962 13.20 39.95 -3.50
N PHE A 963 12.14 40.61 -3.06
CA PHE A 963 11.14 41.27 -3.90
C PHE A 963 11.41 42.77 -4.09
N LYS A 964 12.55 43.26 -3.59
CA LYS A 964 12.98 44.67 -3.67
C LYS A 964 13.83 44.98 -4.89
#